data_AF-A0A8T2J614-F1
#
_entry.id   AF-A0A8T2J614-F1
#
_cell.length_a   1.000
_cell.length_b   1.000
_cell.length_c   1.000
_cell.angle_alpha   90.00
_cell.angle_beta   90.00
_cell.angle_gamma   90.00
#
_symmetry.space_group_name_H-M   'P 1'
#
loop_
_entity.id
_entity.type
_entity.pdbx_description
1 polymer ?
#
loop_
_entity_poly.entity_id
_entity_poly.type
_entity_poly.pdbx_seq_one_letter_code
_entity_poly.pdbx_strand_id
1 'polypeptide(L)'
;MWRFQDGPSNGICSTWGDNHFFTFDNYFYELPGICNYVLATVCNSNSPEFNIQVKRAGGTSITRIIIQIGQIHIIVQGSTVSVMGRTVSLPYTTNGVEIAETGALTRLHAKQMDFELIVTWSTDGNLMVEADQRFMNRTCGLCGNFNGISNDDLLVDGKPVMPYQFARFQQIDDPNEICSPPPPADTSPSIDYQSQCSDLLNGVSASCEISKTSFLNRCMLDMQNCANPGNGSCACATLSQYSMRCAMYNQPINNWRSSQLCPLDACPSNQIYKECAAPCSPTCSNPLYQCTSPCVYGCFCPPGTVLDDLSKNFTCVPIHQCPCAANGNLYNPGDKIKTDCSVCECSMGQWHCTSTPCPGTCAIEGGSFVTTFDANMYRFHGNCAYVLVTGQDLAKNWIIVGSFVKCGVTKTETCLENIIFAFSESITISKEEEIIVDQSMRTLPYVAADGITVIKDSSTHIKLLTTFGLEIVVEISPVFNVRIKLERSYFGTTKGLCGNFNGETMDDFLSSSSVIEGKETDFADSWRAQSLCDPAEVMDNIPCSMTIKNKNYAETHCSLLVNSGTPFAACHGFVNAEPYYKRCVYEACNYEKTNNFICSTMGSYARACAAKGLVLNNWRDSTNCNLDGNCVVQTDCSCEFGGSIYKTGETMQSECQSCTCSGGQWQCEDNLNCASTCVLYGESHIKTFDGQQFVFEGNCEYTLVTDGCGVNNSLSSFKIITENVICGSTGVTCSRAITAFLGDTTLKMFNEKYTLTGSNVEDIKVVNNTLFIEFLITIPDKFQISILWNKDMNVFIKVYKLGKQSVCGLCGNYNGNIKDDYQTRSKYVTSNQLVFVNSWKESPTCNDVSFVVSPCDANPHRKAWATSSCSIITSPTFAACQHVVSSTSYFEACVNDACGCDSGGDCTCMCDAVQAYAKACLAAGVCVDWRTPDFCPVYCDYMNTHVQTSTGYEYTPDVNCTWHYQPCQCPFDVQAYPYQNFEGCYKCGPENYFDPEKNTCLPCGKSVLNI
;
A
#
# COMPACT_ATOMS: atom_id res chain seq x y z
N MET A 1 -21.73 64.84 -18.09
CA MET A 1 -22.86 64.15 -18.76
C MET A 1 -22.22 63.30 -19.87
N TRP A 2 -21.70 62.12 -19.51
CA TRP A 2 -20.99 61.22 -20.42
C TRP A 2 -21.99 60.14 -20.82
N ARG A 3 -22.36 60.10 -22.11
CA ARG A 3 -23.19 59.02 -22.67
C ARG A 3 -22.31 57.78 -22.82
N PHE A 4 -22.68 56.70 -22.14
CA PHE A 4 -22.26 55.35 -22.49
C PHE A 4 -22.85 55.00 -23.86
N GLN A 5 -22.00 54.64 -24.82
CA GLN A 5 -22.39 53.84 -25.98
C GLN A 5 -21.88 52.43 -25.71
N ASP A 6 -22.80 51.52 -25.40
CA ASP A 6 -22.51 50.10 -25.20
C ASP A 6 -22.19 49.45 -26.57
N GLY A 7 -20.92 49.14 -26.80
CA GLY A 7 -20.43 48.21 -27.81
C GLY A 7 -19.53 47.16 -27.14
N PRO A 8 -19.28 45.98 -27.74
CA PRO A 8 -18.49 44.93 -27.10
C PRO A 8 -17.06 45.40 -26.83
N SER A 9 -16.54 45.13 -25.63
CA SER A 9 -15.17 45.46 -25.22
C SER A 9 -14.10 44.62 -25.94
N ASN A 10 -14.48 43.55 -26.63
CA ASN A 10 -13.61 42.55 -27.24
C ASN A 10 -13.46 42.76 -28.76
N GLY A 11 -12.31 42.36 -29.32
CA GLY A 11 -12.07 42.36 -30.76
C GLY A 11 -12.73 41.16 -31.42
N ILE A 12 -13.40 41.35 -32.56
CA ILE A 12 -14.05 40.28 -33.33
C ILE A 12 -13.41 40.16 -34.70
N CYS A 13 -12.99 38.96 -35.07
CA CYS A 13 -12.55 38.62 -36.43
C CYS A 13 -13.36 37.45 -36.95
N SER A 14 -13.63 37.40 -38.25
CA SER A 14 -14.37 36.30 -38.85
C SER A 14 -14.01 36.05 -40.30
N THR A 15 -14.20 34.79 -40.71
CA THR A 15 -14.27 34.37 -42.10
C THR A 15 -15.56 33.58 -42.33
N TRP A 16 -16.22 33.81 -43.46
CA TRP A 16 -17.48 33.15 -43.82
C TRP A 16 -17.63 33.08 -45.34
N GLY A 17 -18.66 32.37 -45.80
CA GLY A 17 -18.93 32.24 -47.23
C GLY A 17 -17.77 31.56 -47.96
N ASP A 18 -17.62 31.84 -49.25
CA ASP A 18 -16.56 31.25 -50.07
C ASP A 18 -15.16 31.81 -49.72
N ASN A 19 -15.07 33.12 -49.50
CA ASN A 19 -13.79 33.81 -49.38
C ASN A 19 -13.82 35.12 -48.58
N HIS A 20 -14.88 35.41 -47.81
CA HIS A 20 -14.99 36.68 -47.09
C HIS A 20 -14.23 36.66 -45.78
N PHE A 21 -13.54 37.76 -45.48
CA PHE A 21 -12.82 37.98 -44.24
C PHE A 21 -13.14 39.35 -43.67
N PHE A 22 -13.05 39.43 -42.35
CA PHE A 22 -13.25 40.62 -41.56
C PHE A 22 -12.29 40.60 -40.38
N THR A 23 -11.43 41.61 -40.27
CA THR A 23 -10.38 41.72 -39.24
C THR A 23 -10.92 42.27 -37.91
N PHE A 24 -10.08 42.24 -36.88
CA PHE A 24 -10.40 42.82 -35.57
C PHE A 24 -10.75 44.32 -35.63
N ASP A 25 -10.17 45.08 -36.57
CA ASP A 25 -10.36 46.52 -36.70
C ASP A 25 -11.39 46.92 -37.77
N ASN A 26 -12.25 45.97 -38.14
CA ASN A 26 -13.33 46.13 -39.10
C ASN A 26 -12.92 46.29 -40.58
N TYR A 27 -11.75 45.79 -40.97
CA TYR A 27 -11.34 45.74 -42.38
C TYR A 27 -11.91 44.51 -43.07
N PHE A 28 -12.64 44.71 -44.17
CA PHE A 28 -13.22 43.62 -44.94
C PHE A 28 -12.44 43.39 -46.23
N TYR A 29 -12.19 42.13 -46.56
CA TYR A 29 -11.52 41.75 -47.80
C TYR A 29 -11.86 40.32 -48.22
N GLU A 30 -11.50 39.98 -49.46
CA GLU A 30 -11.79 38.71 -50.09
C GLU A 30 -10.48 37.93 -50.36
N LEU A 31 -10.44 36.66 -49.96
CA LEU A 31 -9.25 35.81 -50.08
C LEU A 31 -9.62 34.36 -50.45
N PRO A 32 -9.49 33.95 -51.73
CA PRO A 32 -9.78 32.58 -52.19
C PRO A 32 -8.61 31.62 -51.92
N GLY A 33 -8.22 31.49 -50.66
CA GLY A 33 -7.12 30.60 -50.23
C GLY A 33 -7.62 29.24 -49.75
N ILE A 34 -6.98 28.16 -50.21
CA ILE A 34 -7.29 26.77 -49.82
C ILE A 34 -6.21 26.13 -48.91
N CYS A 35 -5.12 26.84 -48.65
CA CYS A 35 -4.05 26.35 -47.79
C CYS A 35 -4.39 26.48 -46.31
N ASN A 36 -3.48 26.00 -45.46
CA ASN A 36 -3.52 26.25 -44.03
C ASN A 36 -2.95 27.64 -43.74
N TYR A 37 -3.75 28.50 -43.09
CA TYR A 37 -3.35 29.86 -42.75
C TYR A 37 -3.49 30.10 -41.24
N VAL A 38 -2.60 30.93 -40.69
CA VAL A 38 -2.78 31.52 -39.37
C VAL A 38 -3.89 32.56 -39.47
N LEU A 39 -5.03 32.27 -38.85
CA LEU A 39 -6.16 33.19 -38.76
C LEU A 39 -5.85 34.29 -37.75
N ALA A 40 -5.49 33.91 -36.52
CA ALA A 40 -5.10 34.83 -35.45
C ALA A 40 -4.11 34.16 -34.49
N THR A 41 -3.09 34.91 -34.06
CA THR A 41 -2.10 34.49 -33.05
C THR A 41 -1.57 35.71 -32.31
N VAL A 42 -0.94 35.50 -31.16
CA VAL A 42 -0.13 36.54 -30.49
C VAL A 42 1.28 36.57 -31.11
N CYS A 43 1.74 37.74 -31.54
CA CYS A 43 3.07 37.91 -32.16
C CYS A 43 4.15 38.18 -31.12
N ASN A 44 5.42 38.08 -31.55
CA ASN A 44 6.60 38.41 -30.75
C ASN A 44 6.71 37.59 -29.45
N SER A 45 6.11 36.40 -29.42
CA SER A 45 6.21 35.41 -28.34
C SER A 45 6.68 34.07 -28.90
N ASN A 46 7.64 33.45 -28.23
CA ASN A 46 8.08 32.07 -28.54
C ASN A 46 7.05 31.01 -28.11
N SER A 47 6.11 31.41 -27.26
CA SER A 47 5.03 30.58 -26.73
C SER A 47 3.76 31.45 -26.69
N PRO A 48 3.07 31.64 -27.83
CA PRO A 48 1.91 32.51 -27.89
C PRO A 48 0.77 31.97 -27.01
N GLU A 49 0.03 32.88 -26.36
CA GLU A 49 -1.09 32.49 -25.49
C GLU A 49 -2.16 31.71 -26.25
N PHE A 50 -2.37 32.07 -27.53
CA PHE A 50 -3.17 31.27 -28.46
C PHE A 50 -2.62 31.34 -29.90
N ASN A 51 -2.95 30.31 -30.67
CA ASN A 51 -2.72 30.25 -32.12
C ASN A 51 -3.92 29.55 -32.78
N ILE A 52 -4.57 30.22 -33.73
CA ILE A 52 -5.73 29.71 -34.46
C ILE A 52 -5.38 29.62 -35.94
N GLN A 53 -5.53 28.42 -36.51
CA GLN A 53 -5.29 28.14 -37.91
C GLN A 53 -6.54 27.61 -38.57
N VAL A 54 -6.72 27.96 -39.85
CA VAL A 54 -7.86 27.54 -40.66
C VAL A 54 -7.39 27.02 -42.01
N LYS A 55 -8.01 25.92 -42.46
CA LYS A 55 -7.83 25.34 -43.78
C LYS A 55 -9.18 25.17 -44.46
N ARG A 56 -9.29 25.62 -45.71
CA ARG A 56 -10.51 25.55 -46.54
C ARG A 56 -10.34 24.54 -47.67
N ALA A 57 -11.42 23.90 -48.11
CA ALA A 57 -11.43 23.06 -49.32
C ALA A 57 -11.72 23.83 -50.61
N GLY A 58 -12.04 25.13 -50.51
CA GLY A 58 -12.70 25.91 -51.56
C GLY A 58 -14.23 25.88 -51.38
N GLY A 59 -14.93 26.91 -51.86
CA GLY A 59 -16.33 27.10 -51.49
C GLY A 59 -16.46 27.51 -50.03
N THR A 60 -17.64 27.23 -49.45
CA THR A 60 -17.94 27.52 -48.05
C THR A 60 -17.34 26.51 -47.06
N SER A 61 -16.57 25.49 -47.49
CA SER A 61 -16.17 24.40 -46.60
C SER A 61 -14.84 24.64 -45.88
N ILE A 62 -14.86 24.58 -44.55
CA ILE A 62 -13.67 24.51 -43.68
C ILE A 62 -13.36 23.04 -43.40
N THR A 63 -12.16 22.59 -43.75
CA THR A 63 -11.74 21.18 -43.58
C THR A 63 -11.03 20.93 -42.26
N ARG A 64 -10.30 21.93 -41.76
CA ARG A 64 -9.55 21.82 -40.52
C ARG A 64 -9.46 23.16 -39.80
N ILE A 65 -9.66 23.12 -38.49
CA ILE A 65 -9.38 24.22 -37.57
C ILE A 65 -8.40 23.68 -36.52
N ILE A 66 -7.30 24.38 -36.31
CA ILE A 66 -6.34 24.08 -35.24
C ILE A 66 -6.40 25.24 -34.26
N ILE A 67 -6.68 24.94 -32.99
CA ILE A 67 -6.76 25.91 -31.91
C ILE A 67 -5.79 25.47 -30.84
N GLN A 68 -4.74 26.26 -30.64
CA GLN A 68 -3.77 26.06 -29.56
C GLN A 68 -3.98 27.15 -28.51
N ILE A 69 -4.07 26.75 -27.23
CA ILE A 69 -4.23 27.65 -26.07
C ILE A 69 -3.24 27.19 -25.01
N GLY A 70 -2.11 27.87 -24.88
CA GLY A 70 -0.98 27.40 -24.08
C GLY A 70 -0.50 26.00 -24.52
N GLN A 71 -0.65 25.01 -23.63
CA GLN A 71 -0.34 23.60 -23.91
C GLN A 71 -1.53 22.80 -24.48
N ILE A 72 -2.73 23.37 -24.49
CA ILE A 72 -3.93 22.69 -24.96
C ILE A 72 -3.97 22.77 -26.48
N HIS A 73 -3.99 21.62 -27.14
CA HIS A 73 -4.09 21.51 -28.60
C HIS A 73 -5.44 20.91 -29.00
N ILE A 74 -6.21 21.64 -29.79
CA ILE A 74 -7.54 21.26 -30.24
C ILE A 74 -7.53 21.22 -31.77
N ILE A 75 -7.99 20.11 -32.33
CA ILE A 75 -8.08 19.89 -33.77
C ILE A 75 -9.53 19.56 -34.12
N VAL A 76 -10.12 20.38 -34.98
CA VAL A 76 -11.42 20.14 -35.59
C VAL A 76 -11.18 19.66 -37.00
N GLN A 77 -11.69 18.48 -37.35
CA GLN A 77 -11.61 17.91 -38.69
C GLN A 77 -12.96 17.26 -39.05
N GLY A 78 -13.67 17.85 -40.02
CA GLY A 78 -15.07 17.49 -40.29
C GLY A 78 -15.95 17.73 -39.06
N SER A 79 -16.72 16.71 -38.66
CA SER A 79 -17.54 16.72 -37.44
C SER A 79 -16.79 16.26 -36.18
N THR A 80 -15.51 15.90 -36.28
CA THR A 80 -14.75 15.38 -35.15
C THR A 80 -13.94 16.47 -34.46
N VAL A 81 -14.02 16.50 -33.13
CA VAL A 81 -13.21 17.37 -32.28
C VAL A 81 -12.25 16.49 -31.48
N SER A 82 -10.96 16.79 -31.56
CA SER A 82 -9.91 16.13 -30.79
C SER A 82 -9.20 17.12 -29.90
N VAL A 83 -9.02 16.76 -28.62
CA VAL A 83 -8.30 17.56 -27.62
C VAL A 83 -7.11 16.75 -27.13
N MET A 84 -5.89 17.31 -27.23
CA MET A 84 -4.63 16.64 -26.87
C MET A 84 -4.47 15.26 -27.54
N GLY A 85 -4.89 15.15 -28.81
CA GLY A 85 -4.79 13.91 -29.59
C GLY A 85 -5.87 12.86 -29.32
N ARG A 86 -6.85 13.14 -28.43
CA ARG A 86 -7.98 12.24 -28.15
C ARG A 86 -9.27 12.84 -28.69
N THR A 87 -10.05 12.04 -29.42
CA THR A 87 -11.40 12.44 -29.85
C THR A 87 -12.31 12.57 -28.62
N VAL A 88 -13.06 13.67 -28.54
CA VAL A 88 -13.95 13.96 -27.41
C VAL A 88 -15.40 14.00 -27.89
N SER A 89 -16.33 13.60 -27.02
CA SER A 89 -17.76 13.87 -27.20
C SER A 89 -18.08 15.28 -26.70
N LEU A 90 -18.91 16.02 -27.44
CA LEU A 90 -19.44 17.30 -27.00
C LEU A 90 -20.75 17.10 -26.20
N PRO A 91 -21.05 17.94 -25.19
CA PRO A 91 -20.21 19.03 -24.69
C PRO A 91 -18.97 18.52 -23.93
N TYR A 92 -17.89 19.28 -24.01
CA TYR A 92 -16.59 18.98 -23.39
C TYR A 92 -16.19 20.12 -22.46
N THR A 93 -15.68 19.80 -21.27
CA THR A 93 -15.20 20.82 -20.31
C THR A 93 -13.99 20.32 -19.55
N THR A 94 -12.85 21.03 -19.64
CA THR A 94 -11.65 20.78 -18.81
C THR A 94 -10.73 21.99 -18.79
N ASN A 95 -9.97 22.20 -17.70
CA ASN A 95 -8.88 23.18 -17.62
C ASN A 95 -9.24 24.60 -18.16
N GLY A 96 -10.44 25.08 -17.83
CA GLY A 96 -10.94 26.38 -18.29
C GLY A 96 -11.34 26.44 -19.77
N VAL A 97 -11.41 25.31 -20.48
CA VAL A 97 -11.93 25.20 -21.86
C VAL A 97 -13.27 24.47 -21.84
N GLU A 98 -14.28 25.10 -22.42
CA GLU A 98 -15.61 24.54 -22.67
C GLU A 98 -15.85 24.49 -24.18
N ILE A 99 -16.28 23.35 -24.72
CA ILE A 99 -16.66 23.19 -26.13
C ILE A 99 -18.07 22.60 -26.17
N ALA A 100 -19.02 23.32 -26.76
CA ALA A 100 -20.41 22.91 -26.84
C ALA A 100 -20.99 23.15 -28.24
N GLU A 101 -21.91 22.27 -28.63
CA GLU A 101 -22.65 22.38 -29.89
C GLU A 101 -24.05 22.95 -29.61
N THR A 102 -24.52 23.84 -30.49
CA THR A 102 -25.84 24.47 -30.42
C THR A 102 -26.40 24.58 -31.83
N GLY A 103 -27.20 23.59 -32.24
CA GLY A 103 -27.68 23.47 -33.62
C GLY A 103 -26.52 23.26 -34.60
N ALA A 104 -26.30 24.22 -35.51
CA ALA A 104 -25.24 24.15 -36.52
C ALA A 104 -23.93 24.86 -36.10
N LEU A 105 -23.90 25.43 -34.88
CA LEU A 105 -22.75 26.14 -34.34
C LEU A 105 -22.06 25.29 -33.28
N THR A 106 -20.73 25.26 -33.32
CA THR A 106 -19.90 24.81 -32.21
C THR A 106 -19.16 26.00 -31.63
N ARG A 107 -19.24 26.15 -30.31
CA ARG A 107 -18.62 27.23 -29.57
C ARG A 107 -17.58 26.66 -28.61
N LEU A 108 -16.35 27.14 -28.74
CA LEU A 108 -15.28 26.98 -27.78
C LEU A 108 -15.16 28.26 -26.95
N HIS A 109 -15.23 28.13 -25.63
CA HIS A 109 -15.02 29.19 -24.67
C HIS A 109 -13.86 28.82 -23.76
N ALA A 110 -12.75 29.53 -23.90
CA ALA A 110 -11.56 29.34 -23.07
C ALA A 110 -11.42 30.49 -22.10
N LYS A 111 -11.63 30.20 -20.82
CA LYS A 111 -11.46 31.10 -19.68
C LYS A 111 -10.23 30.68 -18.88
N GLN A 112 -9.11 31.30 -19.19
CA GLN A 112 -7.85 31.12 -18.45
C GLN A 112 -7.78 32.10 -17.28
N MET A 113 -6.87 31.88 -16.32
CA MET A 113 -6.72 32.77 -15.16
C MET A 113 -6.59 34.25 -15.56
N ASP A 114 -5.93 34.50 -16.69
CA ASP A 114 -5.62 35.85 -17.15
C ASP A 114 -6.40 36.31 -18.38
N PHE A 115 -7.12 35.47 -19.13
CA PHE A 115 -7.81 35.95 -20.35
C PHE A 115 -8.99 35.08 -20.77
N GLU A 116 -9.87 35.65 -21.59
CA GLU A 116 -10.95 34.94 -22.28
C GLU A 116 -10.74 34.93 -23.80
N LEU A 117 -10.99 33.78 -24.42
CA LEU A 117 -10.95 33.58 -25.87
C LEU A 117 -12.18 32.76 -26.28
N ILE A 118 -12.97 33.26 -27.23
CA ILE A 118 -14.12 32.54 -27.76
C ILE A 118 -13.88 32.26 -29.25
N VAL A 119 -14.00 31.00 -29.65
CA VAL A 119 -13.92 30.58 -31.05
C VAL A 119 -15.22 29.88 -31.40
N THR A 120 -15.94 30.37 -32.41
CA THR A 120 -17.20 29.80 -32.87
C THR A 120 -17.05 29.39 -34.32
N TRP A 121 -17.42 28.16 -34.66
CA TRP A 121 -17.45 27.71 -36.05
C TRP A 121 -18.76 26.99 -36.37
N SER A 122 -19.10 26.98 -37.64
CA SER A 122 -20.33 26.38 -38.14
C SER A 122 -20.08 25.32 -39.20
N THR A 123 -21.08 24.47 -39.44
CA THR A 123 -21.04 23.50 -40.54
C THR A 123 -21.16 24.15 -41.93
N ASP A 124 -21.69 25.38 -42.02
CA ASP A 124 -21.84 26.15 -43.26
C ASP A 124 -20.64 27.07 -43.58
N GLY A 125 -19.52 26.96 -42.84
CA GLY A 125 -18.27 27.62 -43.21
C GLY A 125 -17.95 28.93 -42.51
N ASN A 126 -18.69 29.27 -41.47
CA ASN A 126 -18.38 30.41 -40.62
C ASN A 126 -17.32 30.00 -39.59
N LEU A 127 -16.33 30.86 -39.39
CA LEU A 127 -15.40 30.80 -38.28
C LEU A 127 -15.22 32.22 -37.74
N MET A 128 -15.46 32.39 -36.45
CA MET A 128 -15.38 33.65 -35.74
C MET A 128 -14.50 33.51 -34.50
N VAL A 129 -13.66 34.51 -34.28
CA VAL A 129 -12.77 34.63 -33.13
C VAL A 129 -13.11 35.93 -32.40
N GLU A 130 -13.39 35.81 -31.10
CA GLU A 130 -13.56 36.93 -30.19
C GLU A 130 -12.41 36.91 -29.18
N ALA A 131 -11.60 37.96 -29.20
CA ALA A 131 -10.40 38.11 -28.39
C ALA A 131 -10.54 39.27 -27.39
N ASP A 132 -10.14 39.05 -26.14
CA ASP A 132 -10.10 40.06 -25.08
C ASP A 132 -9.28 41.29 -25.52
N GLN A 133 -9.73 42.49 -25.12
CA GLN A 133 -9.09 43.78 -25.43
C GLN A 133 -7.60 43.83 -25.08
N ARG A 134 -7.14 43.04 -24.11
CA ARG A 134 -5.71 42.94 -23.73
C ARG A 134 -4.79 42.48 -24.85
N PHE A 135 -5.34 41.85 -25.89
CA PHE A 135 -4.57 41.44 -27.07
C PHE A 135 -4.41 42.58 -28.08
N MET A 136 -4.95 43.77 -27.79
CA MET A 136 -4.80 44.95 -28.64
C MET A 136 -3.32 45.29 -28.86
N ASN A 137 -2.93 45.54 -30.11
CA ASN A 137 -1.56 45.73 -30.61
C ASN A 137 -0.62 44.51 -30.51
N ARG A 138 -1.14 43.32 -30.19
CA ARG A 138 -0.33 42.11 -29.98
C ARG A 138 -0.66 40.99 -30.97
N THR A 139 -1.74 41.11 -31.73
CA THR A 139 -2.17 40.05 -32.66
C THR A 139 -1.53 40.20 -34.03
N CYS A 140 -1.43 39.07 -34.74
CA CYS A 140 -1.14 38.99 -36.17
C CYS A 140 -1.82 37.75 -36.73
N GLY A 141 -1.79 37.62 -38.04
CA GLY A 141 -2.58 36.64 -38.79
C GLY A 141 -3.46 37.35 -39.79
N LEU A 142 -4.32 36.58 -40.44
CA LEU A 142 -5.35 37.13 -41.34
C LEU A 142 -6.33 38.09 -40.63
N CYS A 143 -6.47 37.99 -39.31
CA CYS A 143 -7.30 38.89 -38.51
C CYS A 143 -6.70 40.27 -38.23
N GLY A 144 -5.49 40.57 -38.70
CA GLY A 144 -4.86 41.88 -38.54
C GLY A 144 -4.19 42.10 -37.18
N ASN A 145 -3.88 43.36 -36.88
CA ASN A 145 -2.99 43.73 -35.77
C ASN A 145 -3.74 44.15 -34.47
N PHE A 146 -5.06 44.32 -34.57
CA PHE A 146 -5.97 44.69 -33.49
C PHE A 146 -5.53 45.96 -32.77
N ASN A 147 -5.42 47.09 -33.46
CA ASN A 147 -5.04 48.39 -32.89
C ASN A 147 -6.13 49.46 -33.00
N GLY A 148 -7.30 49.11 -33.55
CA GLY A 148 -8.43 50.00 -33.81
C GLY A 148 -8.38 50.74 -35.15
N ILE A 149 -7.41 50.45 -36.03
CA ILE A 149 -7.16 51.17 -37.29
C ILE A 149 -7.34 50.23 -38.49
N SER A 150 -8.51 50.28 -39.13
CA SER A 150 -8.86 49.32 -40.19
C SER A 150 -7.90 49.30 -41.40
N ASN A 151 -7.22 50.40 -41.73
CA ASN A 151 -6.41 50.48 -42.95
C ASN A 151 -4.95 50.01 -42.79
N ASP A 152 -4.58 49.52 -41.61
CA ASP A 152 -3.23 49.03 -41.31
C ASP A 152 -3.17 47.55 -40.88
N ASP A 153 -4.27 46.83 -41.06
CA ASP A 153 -4.34 45.40 -40.75
C ASP A 153 -3.54 44.53 -41.73
N LEU A 154 -3.41 44.97 -42.98
CA LEU A 154 -2.72 44.23 -44.05
C LEU A 154 -1.36 44.86 -44.37
N LEU A 155 -0.51 44.98 -43.36
CA LEU A 155 0.85 45.51 -43.52
C LEU A 155 1.90 44.40 -43.61
N VAL A 156 2.84 44.56 -44.53
CA VAL A 156 4.10 43.79 -44.59
C VAL A 156 5.25 44.78 -44.59
N ASP A 157 6.19 44.65 -43.64
CA ASP A 157 7.29 45.60 -43.44
C ASP A 157 6.83 47.06 -43.34
N GLY A 158 5.68 47.29 -42.69
CA GLY A 158 5.08 48.61 -42.51
C GLY A 158 4.44 49.22 -43.77
N LYS A 159 4.28 48.44 -44.85
CA LYS A 159 3.63 48.87 -46.10
C LYS A 159 2.32 48.13 -46.35
N PRO A 160 1.25 48.82 -46.77
CA PRO A 160 0.00 48.17 -47.13
C PRO A 160 0.19 47.32 -48.39
N VAL A 161 -0.29 46.08 -48.33
CA VAL A 161 -0.24 45.12 -49.43
C VAL A 161 -1.64 44.62 -49.78
N MET A 162 -1.79 44.03 -50.98
CA MET A 162 -3.06 43.41 -51.37
C MET A 162 -3.34 42.14 -50.54
N PRO A 163 -4.61 41.77 -50.31
CA PRO A 163 -4.96 40.60 -49.47
C PRO A 163 -4.25 39.30 -49.85
N TYR A 164 -4.19 38.98 -51.14
CA TYR A 164 -3.52 37.77 -51.62
C TYR A 164 -2.00 37.78 -51.37
N GLN A 165 -1.38 38.96 -51.30
CA GLN A 165 0.04 39.12 -50.97
C GLN A 165 0.26 39.00 -49.46
N PHE A 166 -0.62 39.62 -48.66
CA PHE A 166 -0.58 39.51 -47.20
C PHE A 166 -0.73 38.05 -46.74
N ALA A 167 -1.68 37.32 -47.33
CA ALA A 167 -1.95 35.93 -46.99
C ALA A 167 -0.75 35.00 -47.16
N ARG A 168 0.20 35.32 -48.07
CA ARG A 168 1.44 34.52 -48.25
C ARG A 168 2.31 34.49 -47.00
N PHE A 169 2.28 35.54 -46.20
CA PHE A 169 3.04 35.62 -44.94
C PHE A 169 2.34 34.90 -43.79
N GLN A 170 1.08 34.53 -43.96
CA GLN A 170 0.28 33.81 -42.97
C GLN A 170 0.14 32.32 -43.29
N GLN A 171 0.80 31.83 -44.35
CA GLN A 171 0.78 30.43 -44.75
C GLN A 171 1.62 29.57 -43.79
N ILE A 172 1.10 28.41 -43.45
CA ILE A 172 1.87 27.35 -42.76
C ILE A 172 1.86 26.12 -43.66
N ASP A 173 3.06 25.64 -44.00
CA ASP A 173 3.24 24.44 -44.80
C ASP A 173 2.88 23.19 -44.00
N ASP A 174 1.92 22.40 -44.48
CA ASP A 174 1.72 21.03 -44.01
C ASP A 174 2.87 20.15 -44.55
N PRO A 175 3.40 19.18 -43.78
CA PRO A 175 4.59 18.38 -44.18
C PRO A 175 4.49 17.66 -45.54
N ASN A 176 3.28 17.47 -46.05
CA ASN A 176 2.98 16.69 -47.27
C ASN A 176 2.29 17.54 -48.36
N GLU A 177 2.23 18.87 -48.23
CA GLU A 177 1.50 19.71 -49.18
C GLU A 177 2.28 20.97 -49.55
N ILE A 178 2.44 21.21 -50.85
CA ILE A 178 3.05 22.44 -51.37
C ILE A 178 1.92 23.41 -51.68
N CYS A 179 1.76 24.43 -50.84
CA CYS A 179 0.75 25.45 -51.01
C CYS A 179 1.11 26.41 -52.17
N SER A 180 0.16 26.63 -53.10
CA SER A 180 0.29 27.67 -54.14
C SER A 180 -0.25 29.02 -53.64
N PRO A 181 0.34 30.16 -54.03
CA PRO A 181 -0.18 31.48 -53.66
C PRO A 181 -1.64 31.66 -54.12
N PRO A 182 -2.52 32.24 -53.28
CA PRO A 182 -3.90 32.47 -53.67
C PRO A 182 -3.96 33.48 -54.82
N PRO A 183 -4.87 33.30 -55.81
CA PRO A 183 -5.08 34.29 -56.85
C PRO A 183 -5.73 35.57 -56.28
N PRO A 184 -5.60 36.72 -56.96
CA PRO A 184 -6.41 37.89 -56.64
C PRO A 184 -7.90 37.56 -56.70
N ALA A 185 -8.67 37.98 -55.69
CA ALA A 185 -10.12 37.80 -55.67
C ALA A 185 -10.82 38.74 -56.67
N ASP A 186 -11.91 38.29 -57.29
CA ASP A 186 -12.83 39.20 -57.96
C ASP A 186 -13.66 39.93 -56.90
N THR A 187 -13.54 41.25 -56.87
CA THR A 187 -14.16 42.14 -55.88
C THR A 187 -15.20 43.07 -56.51
N SER A 188 -15.61 42.81 -57.75
CA SER A 188 -16.56 43.66 -58.49
C SER A 188 -17.98 43.09 -58.40
N PRO A 189 -18.83 43.52 -57.45
CA PRO A 189 -20.20 43.04 -57.35
C PRO A 189 -21.07 43.57 -58.51
N SER A 190 -21.85 42.70 -59.15
CA SER A 190 -22.87 43.12 -60.12
C SER A 190 -23.99 43.89 -59.43
N ILE A 191 -24.37 45.05 -59.98
CA ILE A 191 -25.46 45.89 -59.46
C ILE A 191 -26.84 45.21 -59.58
N ASP A 192 -26.96 44.17 -60.41
CA ASP A 192 -28.20 43.45 -60.68
C ASP A 192 -28.87 42.90 -59.41
N TYR A 193 -28.08 42.56 -58.39
CA TYR A 193 -28.57 41.98 -57.14
C TYR A 193 -28.70 42.98 -55.98
N GLN A 194 -28.40 44.26 -56.20
CA GLN A 194 -28.34 45.25 -55.12
C GLN A 194 -29.68 45.40 -54.37
N SER A 195 -30.80 45.50 -55.09
CA SER A 195 -32.13 45.63 -54.48
C SER A 195 -32.48 44.40 -53.65
N GLN A 196 -32.28 43.21 -54.22
CA GLN A 196 -32.61 41.95 -53.56
C GLN A 196 -31.77 41.73 -52.30
N CYS A 197 -30.45 42.00 -52.36
CA CYS A 197 -29.59 41.93 -51.19
C CYS A 197 -29.94 42.96 -50.12
N SER A 198 -30.39 44.16 -50.50
CA SER A 198 -30.86 45.16 -49.53
C SER A 198 -32.11 44.65 -48.80
N ASP A 199 -33.07 44.08 -49.53
CA ASP A 199 -34.29 43.51 -48.96
C ASP A 199 -33.98 42.31 -48.04
N LEU A 200 -33.06 41.42 -48.44
CA LEU A 200 -32.64 40.28 -47.63
C LEU A 200 -31.98 40.72 -46.31
N LEU A 201 -31.07 41.71 -46.35
CA LEU A 201 -30.44 42.27 -45.13
C LEU A 201 -31.44 42.98 -44.23
N ASN A 202 -32.42 43.69 -44.81
CA ASN A 202 -33.54 44.29 -44.05
C ASN A 202 -34.43 43.20 -43.43
N GLY A 203 -34.61 42.08 -44.11
CA GLY A 203 -35.33 40.91 -43.63
C GLY A 203 -34.67 40.30 -42.39
N VAL A 204 -33.33 40.24 -42.33
CA VAL A 204 -32.57 39.79 -41.14
C VAL A 204 -32.79 40.73 -39.97
N SER A 205 -32.56 42.03 -40.15
CA SER A 205 -32.84 43.05 -39.14
C SER A 205 -33.04 44.42 -39.77
N ALA A 206 -34.21 45.02 -39.52
CA ALA A 206 -34.53 46.36 -40.02
C ALA A 206 -33.80 47.45 -39.21
N SER A 207 -33.59 47.24 -37.91
CA SER A 207 -33.08 48.24 -36.97
C SER A 207 -31.60 48.08 -36.61
N CYS A 208 -30.90 47.09 -37.18
CA CYS A 208 -29.49 46.87 -36.88
C CYS A 208 -28.62 48.07 -37.32
N GLU A 209 -27.93 48.68 -36.36
CA GLU A 209 -27.13 49.90 -36.53
C GLU A 209 -25.80 49.68 -37.28
N ILE A 210 -25.46 48.43 -37.58
CA ILE A 210 -24.24 48.07 -38.31
C ILE A 210 -24.36 48.49 -39.78
N SER A 211 -23.31 49.13 -40.31
CA SER A 211 -23.24 49.58 -41.69
C SER A 211 -23.52 48.45 -42.68
N LYS A 212 -24.65 48.56 -43.39
CA LYS A 212 -25.11 47.57 -44.38
C LYS A 212 -24.25 47.55 -45.64
N THR A 213 -23.55 48.64 -45.97
CA THR A 213 -22.80 48.78 -47.22
C THR A 213 -21.79 47.66 -47.42
N SER A 214 -21.04 47.32 -46.36
CA SER A 214 -20.07 46.23 -46.40
C SER A 214 -20.74 44.87 -46.65
N PHE A 215 -21.84 44.55 -45.96
CA PHE A 215 -22.54 43.27 -46.13
C PHE A 215 -23.31 43.18 -47.45
N LEU A 216 -23.82 44.31 -47.95
CA LEU A 216 -24.52 44.42 -49.21
C LEU A 216 -23.62 43.98 -50.37
N ASN A 217 -22.38 44.48 -50.42
CA ASN A 217 -21.42 44.09 -51.45
C ASN A 217 -21.11 42.59 -51.43
N ARG A 218 -20.96 41.98 -50.24
CA ARG A 218 -20.65 40.55 -50.11
C ARG A 218 -21.86 39.68 -50.47
N CYS A 219 -23.07 40.12 -50.10
CA CYS A 219 -24.29 39.46 -50.56
C CYS A 219 -24.38 39.46 -52.09
N MET A 220 -24.05 40.58 -52.74
CA MET A 220 -24.05 40.66 -54.20
C MET A 220 -23.00 39.74 -54.82
N LEU A 221 -21.80 39.65 -54.23
CA LEU A 221 -20.75 38.71 -54.65
C LEU A 221 -21.18 37.25 -54.47
N ASP A 222 -21.80 36.91 -53.33
CA ASP A 222 -22.31 35.56 -53.05
C ASP A 222 -23.39 35.16 -54.06
N MET A 223 -24.32 36.07 -54.37
CA MET A 223 -25.37 35.84 -55.37
C MET A 223 -24.85 35.78 -56.80
N GLN A 224 -23.69 36.36 -57.09
CA GLN A 224 -23.05 36.32 -58.40
C GLN A 224 -22.23 35.03 -58.60
N ASN A 225 -21.48 34.62 -57.58
CA ASN A 225 -20.45 33.57 -57.70
C ASN A 225 -20.91 32.18 -57.27
N CYS A 226 -22.20 32.01 -56.93
CA CYS A 226 -22.76 30.72 -56.58
C CYS A 226 -23.21 29.90 -57.80
N ALA A 227 -23.53 28.62 -57.58
CA ALA A 227 -23.98 27.71 -58.64
C ALA A 227 -25.29 28.14 -59.35
N ASN A 228 -26.17 28.88 -58.65
CA ASN A 228 -27.44 29.37 -59.19
C ASN A 228 -27.57 30.89 -58.97
N PRO A 229 -26.95 31.72 -59.83
CA PRO A 229 -26.94 33.16 -59.62
C PRO A 229 -28.33 33.78 -59.49
N GLY A 230 -28.48 34.76 -58.58
CA GLY A 230 -29.77 35.42 -58.30
C GLY A 230 -30.69 34.69 -57.30
N ASN A 231 -30.37 33.46 -56.89
CA ASN A 231 -31.07 32.80 -55.80
C ASN A 231 -30.66 33.43 -54.45
N GLY A 232 -31.63 33.90 -53.66
CA GLY A 232 -31.38 34.50 -52.35
C GLY A 232 -30.68 33.57 -51.35
N SER A 233 -30.80 32.24 -51.50
CA SER A 233 -30.08 31.27 -50.68
C SER A 233 -28.58 31.20 -51.00
N CYS A 234 -28.10 31.87 -52.05
CA CYS A 234 -26.66 32.03 -52.22
C CYS A 234 -26.04 32.95 -51.17
N ALA A 235 -26.80 33.91 -50.64
CA ALA A 235 -26.33 34.87 -49.65
C ALA A 235 -26.40 34.36 -48.20
N CYS A 236 -26.78 33.09 -47.94
CA CYS A 236 -27.03 32.59 -46.58
C CYS A 236 -25.86 32.83 -45.63
N ALA A 237 -24.63 32.60 -46.07
CA ALA A 237 -23.46 32.79 -45.22
C ALA A 237 -23.29 34.26 -44.80
N THR A 238 -23.47 35.20 -45.74
CA THR A 238 -23.42 36.65 -45.46
C THR A 238 -24.59 37.11 -44.60
N LEU A 239 -25.81 36.59 -44.83
CA LEU A 239 -26.97 36.89 -43.99
C LEU A 239 -26.80 36.37 -42.56
N SER A 240 -26.22 35.18 -42.40
CA SER A 240 -25.88 34.59 -41.09
C SER A 240 -24.86 35.44 -40.36
N GLN A 241 -23.80 35.87 -41.05
CA GLN A 241 -22.79 36.74 -40.47
C GLN A 241 -23.35 38.10 -40.07
N TYR A 242 -24.23 38.68 -40.90
CA TYR A 242 -24.92 39.92 -40.56
C TYR A 242 -25.82 39.74 -39.33
N SER A 243 -26.59 38.66 -39.27
CA SER A 243 -27.44 38.27 -38.13
C SER A 243 -26.63 38.18 -36.84
N MET A 244 -25.51 37.43 -36.84
CA MET A 244 -24.61 37.29 -35.68
C MET A 244 -24.03 38.62 -35.23
N ARG A 245 -23.59 39.46 -36.18
CA ARG A 245 -23.05 40.78 -35.85
C ARG A 245 -24.13 41.66 -35.21
N CYS A 246 -25.34 41.68 -35.74
CA CYS A 246 -26.45 42.43 -35.14
C CYS A 246 -26.78 41.91 -33.71
N ALA A 247 -26.76 40.59 -33.50
CA ALA A 247 -26.96 39.99 -32.18
C ALA A 247 -25.87 40.41 -31.16
N MET A 248 -24.62 40.55 -31.58
CA MET A 248 -23.51 41.03 -30.73
C MET A 248 -23.68 42.47 -30.24
N TYR A 249 -24.42 43.31 -30.97
CA TYR A 249 -24.78 44.66 -30.55
C TYR A 249 -26.14 44.72 -29.82
N ASN A 250 -26.64 43.56 -29.38
CA ASN A 250 -27.95 43.39 -28.72
C ASN A 250 -29.12 43.96 -29.55
N GLN A 251 -29.01 43.92 -30.88
CA GLN A 251 -30.05 44.39 -31.78
C GLN A 251 -31.05 43.27 -32.09
N PRO A 252 -32.35 43.57 -32.30
CA PRO A 252 -33.35 42.55 -32.58
C PRO A 252 -33.14 41.91 -33.96
N ILE A 253 -33.25 40.58 -33.98
CA ILE A 253 -33.11 39.73 -35.17
C ILE A 253 -34.46 39.09 -35.48
N ASN A 254 -34.86 39.12 -36.76
CA ASN A 254 -36.06 38.43 -37.22
C ASN A 254 -35.76 36.95 -37.49
N ASN A 255 -36.75 36.08 -37.40
CA ASN A 255 -36.63 34.72 -37.94
C ASN A 255 -36.68 34.75 -39.47
N TRP A 256 -35.52 34.94 -40.10
CA TRP A 256 -35.40 35.23 -41.54
C TRP A 256 -35.25 33.96 -42.40
N ARG A 257 -34.82 32.83 -41.82
CA ARG A 257 -34.75 31.54 -42.51
C ARG A 257 -36.12 30.92 -42.70
N SER A 258 -36.32 30.25 -43.83
CA SER A 258 -37.56 29.56 -44.18
C SER A 258 -37.31 28.37 -45.10
N SER A 259 -38.35 27.61 -45.44
CA SER A 259 -38.26 26.52 -46.42
C SER A 259 -37.84 26.97 -47.84
N GLN A 260 -37.89 28.28 -48.14
CA GLN A 260 -37.55 28.85 -49.45
C GLN A 260 -36.28 29.72 -49.42
N LEU A 261 -35.82 30.13 -48.24
CA LEU A 261 -34.66 30.99 -48.04
C LEU A 261 -33.80 30.40 -46.94
N CYS A 262 -32.65 29.84 -47.32
CA CYS A 262 -31.69 29.24 -46.38
C CYS A 262 -32.32 28.15 -45.49
N PRO A 263 -32.91 27.09 -46.09
CA PRO A 263 -33.57 26.03 -45.34
C PRO A 263 -32.59 25.34 -44.40
N LEU A 264 -33.09 24.94 -43.23
CA LEU A 264 -32.34 24.24 -42.20
C LEU A 264 -32.84 22.80 -42.06
N ASP A 265 -31.97 21.94 -41.56
CA ASP A 265 -32.37 20.62 -41.10
C ASP A 265 -33.32 20.73 -39.89
N ALA A 266 -34.16 19.71 -39.72
CA ALA A 266 -35.06 19.65 -38.57
C ALA A 266 -34.25 19.53 -37.27
N CYS A 267 -34.61 20.34 -36.27
CA CYS A 267 -33.99 20.24 -34.95
C CYS A 267 -34.21 18.85 -34.34
N PRO A 268 -33.22 18.31 -33.60
CA PRO A 268 -33.34 17.00 -32.99
C PRO A 268 -34.44 16.98 -31.92
N SER A 269 -35.11 15.82 -31.80
CA SER A 269 -36.14 15.57 -30.80
C SER A 269 -37.30 16.59 -30.88
N ASN A 270 -37.61 17.30 -29.79
CA ASN A 270 -38.65 18.32 -29.69
C ASN A 270 -38.09 19.74 -29.53
N GLN A 271 -36.83 19.95 -29.89
CA GLN A 271 -36.20 21.26 -29.87
C GLN A 271 -36.77 22.15 -30.99
N ILE A 272 -36.68 23.47 -30.80
CA ILE A 272 -37.15 24.47 -31.74
C ILE A 272 -36.00 25.35 -32.22
N TYR A 273 -35.99 25.67 -33.52
CA TYR A 273 -35.01 26.59 -34.07
C TYR A 273 -35.29 28.03 -33.64
N LYS A 274 -34.24 28.79 -33.34
CA LYS A 274 -34.30 30.24 -33.09
C LYS A 274 -33.08 30.92 -33.71
N GLU A 275 -33.27 32.11 -34.29
CA GLU A 275 -32.17 32.97 -34.76
C GLU A 275 -31.40 33.66 -33.62
N CYS A 276 -32.04 33.79 -32.45
CA CYS A 276 -31.47 34.47 -31.30
C CYS A 276 -31.99 33.82 -30.02
N ALA A 277 -31.16 32.98 -29.40
CA ALA A 277 -31.32 32.55 -28.02
C ALA A 277 -29.97 32.50 -27.30
N ALA A 278 -30.00 32.51 -25.96
CA ALA A 278 -28.78 32.44 -25.17
C ALA A 278 -28.03 31.12 -25.46
N PRO A 279 -26.71 31.14 -25.69
CA PRO A 279 -25.93 29.94 -25.99
C PRO A 279 -25.89 28.95 -24.81
N CYS A 280 -25.99 29.45 -23.58
CA CYS A 280 -26.14 28.64 -22.37
C CYS A 280 -27.59 28.17 -22.21
N SER A 281 -27.93 27.03 -22.81
CA SER A 281 -29.22 26.39 -22.56
C SER A 281 -29.22 25.67 -21.20
N PRO A 282 -30.26 25.83 -20.36
CA PRO A 282 -30.39 25.06 -19.14
C PRO A 282 -30.60 23.58 -19.46
N THR A 283 -29.92 22.70 -18.72
CA THR A 283 -30.01 21.25 -18.87
C THR A 283 -30.53 20.61 -17.58
N CYS A 284 -30.89 19.34 -17.59
CA CYS A 284 -31.30 18.64 -16.36
C CYS A 284 -30.14 18.51 -15.36
N SER A 285 -28.91 18.34 -15.82
CA SER A 285 -27.73 18.37 -14.94
C SER A 285 -27.42 19.76 -14.37
N ASN A 286 -27.72 20.83 -15.13
CA ASN A 286 -27.49 22.21 -14.73
C ASN A 286 -28.70 23.12 -15.06
N PRO A 287 -29.79 23.01 -14.28
CA PRO A 287 -31.06 23.66 -14.62
C PRO A 287 -31.07 25.17 -14.40
N LEU A 288 -30.08 25.69 -13.67
CA LEU A 288 -29.92 27.12 -13.39
C LEU A 288 -28.83 27.78 -14.26
N TYR A 289 -28.31 27.10 -15.28
CA TYR A 289 -27.24 27.64 -16.10
C TYR A 289 -27.68 28.93 -16.80
N GLN A 290 -26.99 30.01 -16.48
CA GLN A 290 -27.17 31.32 -17.09
C GLN A 290 -25.79 31.89 -17.41
N CYS A 291 -25.68 32.54 -18.56
CA CYS A 291 -24.46 33.19 -19.02
C CYS A 291 -24.81 34.51 -19.68
N THR A 292 -23.91 35.47 -19.53
CA THR A 292 -23.99 36.75 -20.24
C THR A 292 -23.18 36.60 -21.52
N SER A 293 -23.86 36.33 -22.63
CA SER A 293 -23.25 36.21 -23.95
C SER A 293 -24.25 36.68 -25.02
N PRO A 294 -23.79 37.28 -26.13
CA PRO A 294 -24.67 37.53 -27.28
C PRO A 294 -25.45 36.29 -27.67
N CYS A 295 -26.70 36.49 -28.10
CA CYS A 295 -27.49 35.36 -28.55
C CYS A 295 -26.89 34.73 -29.80
N VAL A 296 -27.08 33.43 -29.94
CA VAL A 296 -26.69 32.66 -31.12
C VAL A 296 -27.92 32.01 -31.75
N TYR A 297 -27.80 31.62 -33.01
CA TYR A 297 -28.83 30.86 -33.69
C TYR A 297 -28.59 29.35 -33.51
N GLY A 298 -29.65 28.55 -33.52
CA GLY A 298 -29.54 27.11 -33.30
C GLY A 298 -30.82 26.46 -32.83
N CYS A 299 -30.71 25.21 -32.37
CA CYS A 299 -31.81 24.43 -31.80
C CYS A 299 -31.81 24.57 -30.28
N PHE A 300 -32.96 24.93 -29.71
CA PHE A 300 -33.11 25.23 -28.29
C PHE A 300 -34.39 24.62 -27.74
N CYS A 301 -34.45 24.44 -26.42
CA CYS A 301 -35.68 24.00 -25.79
C CYS A 301 -36.79 25.08 -25.82
N PRO A 302 -38.06 24.67 -26.00
CA PRO A 302 -39.20 25.57 -25.84
C PRO A 302 -39.21 26.27 -24.48
N PRO A 303 -39.78 27.49 -24.38
CA PRO A 303 -39.91 28.19 -23.10
C PRO A 303 -40.55 27.32 -22.01
N GLY A 304 -39.98 27.31 -20.81
CA GLY A 304 -40.45 26.50 -19.67
C GLY A 304 -39.95 25.05 -19.63
N THR A 305 -39.07 24.66 -20.56
CA THR A 305 -38.42 23.34 -20.59
C THR A 305 -36.90 23.45 -20.61
N VAL A 306 -36.22 22.41 -20.14
CA VAL A 306 -34.77 22.26 -20.10
C VAL A 306 -34.35 21.01 -20.86
N LEU A 307 -33.11 20.96 -21.35
CA LEU A 307 -32.62 19.82 -22.13
C LEU A 307 -32.25 18.65 -21.22
N ASP A 308 -32.85 17.47 -21.45
CA ASP A 308 -32.45 16.24 -20.75
C ASP A 308 -31.16 15.68 -21.35
N ASP A 309 -30.04 16.12 -20.78
CA ASP A 309 -28.68 15.69 -21.10
C ASP A 309 -28.26 14.40 -20.37
N LEU A 310 -29.08 13.91 -19.44
CA LEU A 310 -28.80 12.74 -18.62
C LEU A 310 -29.32 11.43 -19.25
N SER A 311 -30.46 11.48 -19.95
CA SER A 311 -31.15 10.29 -20.48
C SER A 311 -30.77 9.88 -21.91
N LYS A 312 -29.65 10.41 -22.47
CA LYS A 312 -29.14 10.16 -23.84
C LYS A 312 -30.07 10.54 -25.02
N ASN A 313 -31.34 10.88 -24.77
CA ASN A 313 -32.33 11.21 -25.80
C ASN A 313 -32.38 12.71 -26.16
N PHE A 314 -31.72 13.58 -25.37
CA PHE A 314 -31.64 15.03 -25.60
C PHE A 314 -33.00 15.70 -25.87
N THR A 315 -34.03 15.24 -25.15
CA THR A 315 -35.40 15.76 -25.22
C THR A 315 -35.61 16.91 -24.24
N CYS A 316 -36.38 17.91 -24.63
CA CYS A 316 -36.75 19.02 -23.75
C CYS A 316 -37.88 18.60 -22.81
N VAL A 317 -37.62 18.67 -21.51
CA VAL A 317 -38.55 18.28 -20.44
C VAL A 317 -38.77 19.44 -19.46
N PRO A 318 -39.91 19.50 -18.76
CA PRO A 318 -40.08 20.43 -17.64
C PRO A 318 -39.04 20.15 -16.53
N ILE A 319 -38.54 21.21 -15.87
CA ILE A 319 -37.50 21.09 -14.82
C ILE A 319 -37.83 20.07 -13.72
N HIS A 320 -39.11 19.96 -13.33
CA HIS A 320 -39.57 19.01 -12.29
C HIS A 320 -39.58 17.54 -12.74
N GLN A 321 -39.39 17.27 -14.03
CA GLN A 321 -39.27 15.93 -14.59
C GLN A 321 -37.80 15.52 -14.79
N CYS A 322 -36.84 16.39 -14.44
CA CYS A 322 -35.43 16.08 -14.60
C CYS A 322 -34.99 14.95 -13.65
N PRO A 323 -34.43 13.86 -14.19
CA PRO A 323 -33.86 12.80 -13.36
C PRO A 323 -32.58 13.29 -12.67
N CYS A 324 -32.22 12.67 -11.56
CA CYS A 324 -30.92 12.88 -10.93
C CYS A 324 -29.98 11.74 -11.30
N ALA A 325 -28.71 12.06 -11.54
CA ALA A 325 -27.68 11.05 -11.69
C ALA A 325 -26.94 10.85 -10.36
N ALA A 326 -26.75 9.60 -9.95
CA ALA A 326 -25.80 9.24 -8.90
C ALA A 326 -25.12 7.92 -9.26
N ASN A 327 -23.80 7.87 -9.13
CA ASN A 327 -23.04 6.62 -9.29
C ASN A 327 -23.25 5.92 -10.65
N GLY A 328 -23.43 6.71 -11.72
CA GLY A 328 -23.72 6.21 -13.08
C GLY A 328 -25.16 5.74 -13.31
N ASN A 329 -26.01 5.76 -12.28
CA ASN A 329 -27.43 5.41 -12.36
C ASN A 329 -28.31 6.66 -12.41
N LEU A 330 -29.45 6.55 -13.10
CA LEU A 330 -30.48 7.58 -13.17
C LEU A 330 -31.60 7.30 -12.18
N TYR A 331 -32.05 8.34 -11.49
CA TYR A 331 -33.08 8.32 -10.47
C TYR A 331 -34.19 9.28 -10.86
N ASN A 332 -35.44 8.88 -10.69
CA ASN A 332 -36.59 9.71 -11.00
C ASN A 332 -36.78 10.79 -9.92
N PRO A 333 -37.43 11.92 -10.26
CA PRO A 333 -37.86 12.89 -9.27
C PRO A 333 -38.66 12.24 -8.12
N GLY A 334 -38.26 12.51 -6.88
CA GLY A 334 -38.83 11.92 -5.65
C GLY A 334 -38.10 10.68 -5.13
N ASP A 335 -37.20 10.08 -5.92
CA ASP A 335 -36.40 8.95 -5.47
C ASP A 335 -35.43 9.36 -4.33
N LYS A 336 -35.20 8.45 -3.39
CA LYS A 336 -34.36 8.69 -2.21
C LYS A 336 -33.17 7.76 -2.19
N ILE A 337 -31.98 8.34 -1.97
CA ILE A 337 -30.75 7.60 -1.66
C ILE A 337 -30.42 7.84 -0.19
N LYS A 338 -30.16 6.75 0.52
CA LYS A 338 -29.71 6.77 1.91
C LYS A 338 -28.26 6.32 1.96
N THR A 339 -27.40 7.14 2.57
CA THR A 339 -26.06 6.76 2.99
C THR A 339 -26.02 6.60 4.51
N ASP A 340 -24.86 6.24 5.05
CA ASP A 340 -24.67 6.13 6.50
C ASP A 340 -24.88 7.45 7.23
N CYS A 341 -24.88 8.60 6.55
CA CYS A 341 -24.94 9.91 7.19
C CYS A 341 -25.74 10.98 6.44
N SER A 342 -26.29 10.65 5.28
CA SER A 342 -27.18 11.54 4.54
C SER A 342 -28.40 10.82 3.98
N VAL A 343 -29.51 11.53 3.91
CA VAL A 343 -30.68 11.14 3.12
C VAL A 343 -30.85 12.19 2.04
N CYS A 344 -30.68 11.77 0.79
CA CYS A 344 -30.79 12.61 -0.38
C CYS A 344 -32.06 12.28 -1.14
N GLU A 345 -32.86 13.29 -1.46
CA GLU A 345 -34.06 13.17 -2.29
C GLU A 345 -33.78 13.86 -3.63
N CYS A 346 -34.07 13.17 -4.74
CA CYS A 346 -33.95 13.73 -6.07
C CYS A 346 -35.07 14.74 -6.32
N SER A 347 -34.72 16.00 -6.62
CA SER A 347 -35.68 17.00 -7.07
C SER A 347 -35.05 17.89 -8.13
N MET A 348 -35.79 18.13 -9.22
CA MET A 348 -35.39 19.09 -10.26
C MET A 348 -33.99 18.85 -10.84
N GLY A 349 -33.59 17.57 -11.03
CA GLY A 349 -32.25 17.21 -11.50
C GLY A 349 -31.13 17.35 -10.46
N GLN A 350 -31.45 17.73 -9.22
CA GLN A 350 -30.49 17.94 -8.13
C GLN A 350 -30.79 17.04 -6.92
N TRP A 351 -29.74 16.70 -6.18
CA TRP A 351 -29.85 15.97 -4.92
C TRP A 351 -30.06 16.95 -3.75
N HIS A 352 -31.20 16.87 -3.08
CA HIS A 352 -31.44 17.56 -1.83
C HIS A 352 -31.13 16.64 -0.66
N CYS A 353 -29.94 16.81 -0.09
CA CYS A 353 -29.44 15.98 1.00
C CYS A 353 -29.67 16.63 2.36
N THR A 354 -30.19 15.86 3.30
CA THR A 354 -30.11 16.14 4.74
C THR A 354 -28.92 15.36 5.30
N SER A 355 -27.89 16.05 5.77
CA SER A 355 -26.68 15.44 6.31
C SER A 355 -26.64 15.52 7.84
N THR A 356 -26.08 14.47 8.44
CA THR A 356 -25.70 14.40 9.84
C THR A 356 -24.21 14.02 9.88
N PRO A 357 -23.44 14.34 10.96
CA PRO A 357 -22.05 13.91 11.05
C PRO A 357 -21.95 12.40 10.81
N CYS A 358 -21.01 11.93 10.00
CA CYS A 358 -20.81 10.51 9.74
C CYS A 358 -20.06 9.87 10.92
N PRO A 359 -20.21 8.57 11.18
CA PRO A 359 -19.24 7.85 12.01
C PRO A 359 -17.84 8.04 11.41
N GLY A 360 -16.85 8.34 12.25
CA GLY A 360 -15.46 8.54 11.83
C GLY A 360 -14.75 7.20 11.74
N THR A 361 -13.93 6.99 10.70
CA THR A 361 -13.00 5.87 10.65
C THR A 361 -11.58 6.37 10.42
N CYS A 362 -10.70 6.14 11.40
CA CYS A 362 -9.27 6.29 11.24
C CYS A 362 -8.65 4.93 10.92
N ALA A 363 -7.65 4.90 10.03
CA ALA A 363 -6.96 3.67 9.64
C ALA A 363 -5.45 3.83 9.79
N ILE A 364 -4.82 2.81 10.37
CA ILE A 364 -3.38 2.64 10.46
C ILE A 364 -3.07 1.37 9.67
N GLU A 365 -2.48 1.52 8.50
CA GLU A 365 -2.30 0.43 7.54
C GLU A 365 -0.82 0.29 7.14
N GLY A 366 -0.45 -0.95 6.81
CA GLY A 366 0.91 -1.29 6.45
C GLY A 366 1.87 -1.13 7.61
N GLY A 367 2.95 -0.39 7.37
CA GLY A 367 3.90 -0.06 8.43
C GLY A 367 3.46 1.10 9.32
N SER A 368 3.08 2.19 8.67
CA SER A 368 2.94 3.51 9.29
C SER A 368 2.19 4.51 8.39
N PHE A 369 1.28 4.01 7.56
CA PHE A 369 0.36 4.86 6.81
C PHE A 369 -0.87 5.14 7.65
N VAL A 370 -1.19 6.41 7.84
CA VAL A 370 -2.35 6.85 8.62
C VAL A 370 -3.34 7.51 7.68
N THR A 371 -4.60 7.13 7.80
CA THR A 371 -5.76 7.86 7.28
C THR A 371 -6.52 8.41 8.48
N THR A 372 -6.60 9.73 8.60
CA THR A 372 -7.31 10.40 9.70
C THR A 372 -8.82 10.18 9.61
N PHE A 373 -9.57 10.58 10.64
CA PHE A 373 -11.03 10.54 10.61
C PHE A 373 -11.64 11.41 9.49
N ASP A 374 -10.94 12.47 9.09
CA ASP A 374 -11.35 13.40 8.04
C ASP A 374 -10.77 13.03 6.65
N ALA A 375 -10.20 11.82 6.54
CA ALA A 375 -9.65 11.21 5.33
C ALA A 375 -8.38 11.87 4.76
N ASN A 376 -7.63 12.61 5.58
CA ASN A 376 -6.28 13.01 5.25
C ASN A 376 -5.35 11.78 5.35
N MET A 377 -4.55 11.54 4.30
CA MET A 377 -3.66 10.38 4.22
C MET A 377 -2.21 10.83 4.30
N TYR A 378 -1.46 10.25 5.23
CA TYR A 378 -0.05 10.58 5.41
C TYR A 378 0.76 9.36 5.87
N ARG A 379 2.08 9.51 5.88
CA ARG A 379 3.01 8.48 6.35
C ARG A 379 4.07 9.09 7.24
N PHE A 380 4.59 8.30 8.16
CA PHE A 380 5.77 8.65 8.96
C PHE A 380 6.58 7.38 9.21
N HIS A 381 7.81 7.47 9.71
CA HIS A 381 8.62 6.29 10.05
C HIS A 381 9.11 6.41 11.49
N GLY A 382 8.23 6.01 12.42
CA GLY A 382 8.49 6.09 13.84
C GLY A 382 8.90 4.73 14.43
N ASN A 383 9.84 4.77 15.38
CA ASN A 383 10.20 3.63 16.22
C ASN A 383 9.86 3.97 17.69
N CYS A 384 8.57 4.15 17.97
CA CYS A 384 8.08 4.56 19.29
C CYS A 384 6.60 4.18 19.46
N ALA A 385 6.09 4.35 20.68
CA ALA A 385 4.66 4.37 20.95
C ALA A 385 4.09 5.76 20.70
N TYR A 386 2.99 5.84 19.93
CA TYR A 386 2.33 7.09 19.56
C TYR A 386 0.87 7.08 19.98
N VAL A 387 0.38 8.23 20.44
CA VAL A 387 -1.04 8.45 20.75
C VAL A 387 -1.82 8.55 19.44
N LEU A 388 -2.57 7.50 19.11
CA LEU A 388 -3.36 7.45 17.87
C LEU A 388 -4.59 8.33 18.01
N VAL A 389 -5.31 8.19 19.12
CA VAL A 389 -6.49 8.99 19.42
C VAL A 389 -6.79 8.99 20.91
N THR A 390 -7.24 10.13 21.39
CA THR A 390 -7.87 10.32 22.70
C THR A 390 -9.34 10.64 22.47
N GLY A 391 -10.20 10.07 23.32
CA GLY A 391 -11.62 10.42 23.37
C GLY A 391 -11.95 11.08 24.69
N GLN A 392 -12.63 12.23 24.61
CA GLN A 392 -13.20 12.93 25.75
C GLN A 392 -14.71 13.08 25.51
N ASP A 393 -15.51 12.31 26.26
CA ASP A 393 -16.94 12.55 26.40
C ASP A 393 -17.31 12.63 27.89
N LEU A 394 -18.38 13.35 28.22
CA LEU A 394 -18.87 13.92 29.50
C LEU A 394 -18.77 13.08 30.80
N ALA A 395 -18.20 11.88 30.79
CA ALA A 395 -17.80 11.10 31.97
C ALA A 395 -16.69 10.03 31.73
N LYS A 396 -16.12 9.91 30.52
CA LYS A 396 -15.29 8.78 30.08
C LYS A 396 -14.09 9.25 29.26
N ASN A 397 -12.89 9.16 29.83
CA ASN A 397 -11.64 9.43 29.14
C ASN A 397 -11.00 8.10 28.73
N TRP A 398 -10.65 7.96 27.46
CA TRP A 398 -9.92 6.80 26.95
C TRP A 398 -8.84 7.23 25.97
N ILE A 399 -7.83 6.38 25.81
CA ILE A 399 -6.70 6.61 24.91
C ILE A 399 -6.37 5.33 24.14
N ILE A 400 -6.04 5.48 22.86
CA ILE A 400 -5.51 4.42 22.02
C ILE A 400 -4.08 4.78 21.64
N VAL A 401 -3.15 3.89 21.94
CA VAL A 401 -1.71 4.02 21.65
C VAL A 401 -1.31 2.90 20.70
N GLY A 402 -0.56 3.25 19.65
CA GLY A 402 0.04 2.29 18.72
C GLY A 402 1.54 2.20 18.96
N SER A 403 2.06 0.98 19.12
CA SER A 403 3.50 0.73 19.24
C SER A 403 4.09 0.39 17.88
N PHE A 404 4.96 1.25 17.37
CA PHE A 404 5.65 1.06 16.10
C PHE A 404 7.10 0.68 16.36
N VAL A 405 7.57 -0.36 15.69
CA VAL A 405 8.94 -0.87 15.81
C VAL A 405 9.61 -0.95 14.45
N LYS A 406 10.93 -0.83 14.41
CA LYS A 406 11.70 -1.20 13.21
C LYS A 406 11.62 -2.71 12.98
N CYS A 407 11.04 -3.12 11.87
CA CYS A 407 10.82 -4.53 11.54
C CYS A 407 11.62 -5.04 10.34
N GLY A 408 12.31 -4.15 9.61
CA GLY A 408 13.21 -4.52 8.52
C GLY A 408 14.63 -3.99 8.72
N VAL A 409 15.41 -4.00 7.65
CA VAL A 409 16.83 -3.65 7.68
C VAL A 409 17.02 -2.13 7.62
N THR A 410 16.22 -1.47 6.80
CA THR A 410 16.26 -0.03 6.58
C THR A 410 15.44 0.72 7.63
N LYS A 411 15.71 2.02 7.83
CA LYS A 411 14.94 2.84 8.77
C LYS A 411 13.51 3.14 8.30
N THR A 412 13.19 2.92 7.01
CA THR A 412 11.83 3.05 6.46
C THR A 412 10.99 1.80 6.68
N GLU A 413 11.56 0.67 7.10
CA GLU A 413 10.83 -0.56 7.39
C GLU A 413 10.37 -0.59 8.85
N THR A 414 9.26 0.11 9.10
CA THR A 414 8.59 0.15 10.42
C THR A 414 7.29 -0.66 10.38
N CYS A 415 6.93 -1.30 11.48
CA CYS A 415 5.71 -2.07 11.59
C CYS A 415 4.96 -1.70 12.85
N LEU A 416 3.64 -1.67 12.77
CA LEU A 416 2.78 -1.65 13.94
C LEU A 416 2.82 -3.03 14.62
N GLU A 417 3.12 -3.05 15.91
CA GLU A 417 3.28 -4.29 16.68
C GLU A 417 2.16 -4.49 17.69
N ASN A 418 1.72 -3.41 18.33
CA ASN A 418 0.70 -3.47 19.38
C ASN A 418 -0.28 -2.31 19.26
N ILE A 419 -1.55 -2.59 19.54
CA ILE A 419 -2.56 -1.58 19.89
C ILE A 419 -2.88 -1.70 21.36
N ILE A 420 -2.74 -0.58 22.08
CA ILE A 420 -3.02 -0.48 23.50
C ILE A 420 -4.23 0.45 23.65
N PHE A 421 -5.34 -0.09 24.12
CA PHE A 421 -6.53 0.65 24.51
C PHE A 421 -6.57 0.78 26.02
N ALA A 422 -6.50 2.01 26.54
CA ALA A 422 -6.59 2.27 27.97
C ALA A 422 -7.87 3.06 28.29
N PHE A 423 -8.68 2.49 29.17
CA PHE A 423 -9.90 3.08 29.71
C PHE A 423 -9.98 2.83 31.23
N SER A 424 -10.78 1.86 31.67
CA SER A 424 -10.82 1.34 33.06
C SER A 424 -9.72 0.29 33.30
N GLU A 425 -9.46 -0.52 32.27
CA GLU A 425 -8.42 -1.52 32.15
C GLU A 425 -7.52 -1.14 30.96
N SER A 426 -6.28 -1.62 30.94
CA SER A 426 -5.37 -1.50 29.81
C SER A 426 -5.39 -2.79 28.99
N ILE A 427 -5.93 -2.73 27.77
CA ILE A 427 -6.06 -3.86 26.84
C ILE A 427 -5.07 -3.69 25.69
N THR A 428 -4.13 -4.61 25.57
CA THR A 428 -3.18 -4.68 24.45
C THR A 428 -3.56 -5.81 23.51
N ILE A 429 -3.60 -5.53 22.21
CA ILE A 429 -3.74 -6.51 21.13
C ILE A 429 -2.44 -6.49 20.34
N SER A 430 -1.70 -7.60 20.32
CA SER A 430 -0.43 -7.72 19.59
C SER A 430 -0.58 -8.33 18.19
N LYS A 431 0.46 -8.18 17.36
CA LYS A 431 0.56 -8.82 16.03
C LYS A 431 0.61 -10.37 16.12
N GLU A 432 1.06 -10.92 17.23
CA GLU A 432 1.05 -12.37 17.56
C GLU A 432 -0.31 -12.86 18.10
N GLU A 433 -1.37 -12.05 17.95
CA GLU A 433 -2.71 -12.34 18.44
C GLU A 433 -2.82 -12.48 19.96
N GLU A 434 -1.91 -11.87 20.70
CA GLU A 434 -1.94 -11.90 22.16
C GLU A 434 -2.84 -10.79 22.69
N ILE A 435 -3.72 -11.16 23.62
CA ILE A 435 -4.63 -10.24 24.31
C ILE A 435 -4.13 -10.11 25.74
N ILE A 436 -3.58 -8.95 26.08
CA ILE A 436 -3.05 -8.67 27.41
C ILE A 436 -3.96 -7.64 28.07
N VAL A 437 -4.53 -7.98 29.22
CA VAL A 437 -5.37 -7.08 30.01
C VAL A 437 -4.72 -6.88 31.37
N ASP A 438 -4.37 -5.64 31.70
CA ASP A 438 -3.68 -5.27 32.94
C ASP A 438 -2.48 -6.18 33.25
N GLN A 439 -1.60 -6.35 32.24
CA GLN A 439 -0.38 -7.17 32.30
C GLN A 439 -0.61 -8.69 32.41
N SER A 440 -1.86 -9.17 32.27
CA SER A 440 -2.19 -10.59 32.27
C SER A 440 -2.73 -11.03 30.92
N MET A 441 -2.21 -12.13 30.38
CA MET A 441 -2.74 -12.70 29.14
C MET A 441 -4.17 -13.23 29.34
N ARG A 442 -5.05 -12.95 28.39
CA ARG A 442 -6.46 -13.36 28.37
C ARG A 442 -6.77 -14.13 27.09
N THR A 443 -7.75 -15.01 27.16
CA THR A 443 -8.30 -15.73 26.01
C THR A 443 -9.50 -14.99 25.43
N LEU A 444 -9.74 -15.17 24.13
CA LEU A 444 -10.94 -14.65 23.46
C LEU A 444 -12.10 -15.66 23.55
N PRO A 445 -13.37 -15.21 23.64
CA PRO A 445 -13.78 -13.81 23.78
C PRO A 445 -13.49 -13.26 25.20
N TYR A 446 -13.03 -12.02 25.27
CA TYR A 446 -12.87 -11.31 26.54
C TYR A 446 -14.04 -10.33 26.72
N VAL A 447 -14.66 -10.32 27.89
CA VAL A 447 -15.78 -9.41 28.21
C VAL A 447 -15.51 -8.77 29.57
N ALA A 448 -15.35 -7.46 29.60
CA ALA A 448 -15.16 -6.67 30.81
C ALA A 448 -16.50 -6.19 31.37
N ALA A 449 -16.54 -5.92 32.68
CA ALA A 449 -17.78 -5.56 33.40
C ALA A 449 -18.35 -4.19 33.01
N ASP A 450 -17.53 -3.31 32.44
CA ASP A 450 -17.87 -1.96 32.00
C ASP A 450 -18.33 -1.89 30.52
N GLY A 451 -18.55 -3.05 29.91
CA GLY A 451 -19.10 -3.17 28.55
C GLY A 451 -18.06 -3.11 27.44
N ILE A 452 -16.80 -3.44 27.73
CA ILE A 452 -15.80 -3.73 26.70
C ILE A 452 -15.88 -5.21 26.32
N THR A 453 -15.89 -5.50 25.03
CA THR A 453 -15.89 -6.87 24.48
C THR A 453 -14.80 -7.01 23.43
N VAL A 454 -13.92 -8.00 23.57
CA VAL A 454 -12.92 -8.35 22.55
C VAL A 454 -13.25 -9.73 22.00
N ILE A 455 -13.39 -9.83 20.67
CA ILE A 455 -13.72 -11.08 19.97
C ILE A 455 -12.81 -11.30 18.76
N LYS A 456 -12.57 -12.57 18.42
CA LYS A 456 -12.04 -12.96 17.12
C LYS A 456 -13.21 -13.13 16.16
N ASP A 457 -13.44 -12.13 15.31
CA ASP A 457 -14.58 -12.06 14.38
C ASP A 457 -14.39 -12.99 13.17
N SER A 458 -13.15 -13.22 12.77
CA SER A 458 -12.76 -14.17 11.74
C SER A 458 -11.33 -14.67 11.97
N SER A 459 -10.86 -15.60 11.15
CA SER A 459 -9.46 -16.06 11.19
C SER A 459 -8.44 -14.95 10.96
N THR A 460 -8.85 -13.79 10.42
CA THR A 460 -7.97 -12.66 10.10
C THR A 460 -8.33 -11.37 10.84
N HIS A 461 -9.38 -11.35 11.66
CA HIS A 461 -9.87 -10.13 12.30
C HIS A 461 -10.18 -10.31 13.78
N ILE A 462 -9.67 -9.40 14.59
CA ILE A 462 -10.01 -9.22 16.01
C ILE A 462 -10.76 -7.89 16.15
N LYS A 463 -11.84 -7.87 16.92
CA LYS A 463 -12.63 -6.67 17.20
C LYS A 463 -12.66 -6.39 18.69
N LEU A 464 -12.42 -5.14 19.07
CA LEU A 464 -12.75 -4.58 20.37
C LEU A 464 -13.97 -3.67 20.21
N LEU A 465 -15.04 -3.98 20.92
CA LEU A 465 -16.32 -3.28 20.90
C LEU A 465 -16.58 -2.68 22.26
N THR A 466 -17.07 -1.44 22.28
CA THR A 466 -17.48 -0.76 23.51
C THR A 466 -18.95 -0.36 23.44
N THR A 467 -19.59 -0.23 24.61
CA THR A 467 -20.98 0.25 24.71
C THR A 467 -21.14 1.76 24.43
N PHE A 468 -20.04 2.50 24.29
CA PHE A 468 -20.03 3.95 24.12
C PHE A 468 -19.56 4.38 22.73
N GLY A 469 -19.75 3.51 21.72
CA GLY A 469 -19.60 3.88 20.32
C GLY A 469 -18.17 3.90 19.77
N LEU A 470 -17.21 3.27 20.47
CA LEU A 470 -15.88 2.96 19.95
C LEU A 470 -15.79 1.49 19.50
N GLU A 471 -15.33 1.26 18.27
CA GLU A 471 -14.97 -0.05 17.72
C GLU A 471 -13.53 0.00 17.19
N ILE A 472 -12.67 -0.94 17.62
CA ILE A 472 -11.34 -1.15 17.06
C ILE A 472 -11.36 -2.46 16.29
N VAL A 473 -11.01 -2.42 15.00
CA VAL A 473 -10.89 -3.61 14.14
C VAL A 473 -9.44 -3.80 13.78
N VAL A 474 -8.86 -4.90 14.24
CA VAL A 474 -7.48 -5.31 13.95
C VAL A 474 -7.51 -6.41 12.90
N GLU A 475 -6.87 -6.18 11.76
CA GLU A 475 -6.62 -7.18 10.71
C GLU A 475 -5.23 -7.75 10.95
N ILE A 476 -5.13 -9.03 11.28
CA ILE A 476 -3.87 -9.70 11.70
C ILE A 476 -3.10 -10.32 10.53
N SER A 477 -3.74 -10.53 9.38
CA SER A 477 -3.14 -11.15 8.19
C SER A 477 -3.75 -10.56 6.91
N PRO A 478 -2.95 -10.29 5.86
CA PRO A 478 -1.52 -10.62 5.70
C PRO A 478 -0.55 -9.62 6.36
N VAL A 479 -1.05 -8.48 6.82
CA VAL A 479 -0.31 -7.42 7.51
C VAL A 479 -1.16 -6.90 8.67
N PHE A 480 -0.51 -6.53 9.78
CA PHE A 480 -1.17 -6.03 10.99
C PHE A 480 -1.70 -4.60 10.77
N ASN A 481 -2.96 -4.48 10.35
CA ASN A 481 -3.63 -3.19 10.11
C ASN A 481 -4.69 -2.93 11.19
N VAL A 482 -4.98 -1.66 11.45
CA VAL A 482 -5.93 -1.25 12.48
C VAL A 482 -6.89 -0.20 11.95
N ARG A 483 -8.18 -0.37 12.23
CA ARG A 483 -9.22 0.61 11.94
C ARG A 483 -9.96 0.96 13.22
N ILE A 484 -9.94 2.24 13.57
CA ILE A 484 -10.62 2.79 14.72
C ILE A 484 -11.88 3.48 14.21
N LYS A 485 -13.04 3.02 14.65
CA LYS A 485 -14.33 3.59 14.29
C LYS A 485 -14.94 4.26 15.51
N LEU A 486 -15.42 5.48 15.30
CA LEU A 486 -16.10 6.27 16.32
C LEU A 486 -17.50 6.65 15.86
N GLU A 487 -18.44 6.57 16.78
CA GLU A 487 -19.76 7.14 16.60
C GLU A 487 -19.70 8.68 16.50
N ARG A 488 -20.80 9.23 15.98
CA ARG A 488 -20.95 10.65 15.64
C ARG A 488 -20.84 11.59 16.82
N SER A 489 -21.09 11.10 18.04
CA SER A 489 -20.97 11.89 19.28
C SER A 489 -19.55 12.41 19.52
N TYR A 490 -18.54 11.78 18.93
CA TYR A 490 -17.13 12.18 19.06
C TYR A 490 -16.69 13.26 18.06
N PHE A 491 -17.57 13.72 17.18
CA PHE A 491 -17.25 14.72 16.15
C PHE A 491 -16.68 16.01 16.78
N GLY A 492 -15.45 16.38 16.39
CA GLY A 492 -14.71 17.55 16.87
C GLY A 492 -14.09 17.42 18.26
N THR A 493 -14.10 16.22 18.86
CA THR A 493 -13.61 15.99 20.24
C THR A 493 -12.31 15.18 20.32
N THR A 494 -11.87 14.59 19.22
CA THR A 494 -10.70 13.71 19.22
C THR A 494 -9.41 14.49 19.14
N LYS A 495 -8.32 13.89 19.62
CA LYS A 495 -6.95 14.39 19.40
C LYS A 495 -5.97 13.23 19.29
N GLY A 496 -4.97 13.35 18.43
CA GLY A 496 -3.94 12.33 18.20
C GLY A 496 -3.56 12.25 16.73
N LEU A 497 -2.82 11.21 16.35
CA LEU A 497 -2.46 10.94 14.95
C LEU A 497 -3.67 10.76 14.02
N CYS A 498 -4.82 10.36 14.54
CA CYS A 498 -6.05 10.24 13.77
C CYS A 498 -6.78 11.57 13.49
N GLY A 499 -6.21 12.72 13.90
CA GLY A 499 -6.81 14.03 13.69
C GLY A 499 -7.88 14.40 14.72
N ASN A 500 -8.61 15.48 14.44
CA ASN A 500 -9.58 16.06 15.37
C ASN A 500 -11.06 15.74 15.04
N PHE A 501 -11.29 15.04 13.92
CA PHE A 501 -12.58 14.49 13.50
C PHE A 501 -13.66 15.57 13.36
N ASN A 502 -13.36 16.67 12.67
CA ASN A 502 -14.26 17.82 12.51
C ASN A 502 -14.73 18.03 11.07
N GLY A 503 -14.36 17.14 10.14
CA GLY A 503 -14.69 17.19 8.72
C GLY A 503 -13.71 18.00 7.85
N GLU A 504 -12.66 18.59 8.43
CA GLU A 504 -11.68 19.43 7.73
C GLU A 504 -10.30 18.75 7.74
N THR A 505 -9.67 18.61 6.57
CA THR A 505 -8.36 17.93 6.46
C THR A 505 -7.16 18.84 6.71
N MET A 506 -7.36 20.16 6.66
CA MET A 506 -6.27 21.13 6.73
C MET A 506 -5.73 21.33 8.15
N ASP A 507 -6.50 20.99 9.17
CA ASP A 507 -6.14 21.09 10.59
C ASP A 507 -5.97 19.73 11.27
N ASP A 508 -5.97 18.64 10.49
CA ASP A 508 -5.68 17.30 11.00
C ASP A 508 -4.29 17.19 11.65
N PHE A 509 -3.32 18.00 11.18
CA PHE A 509 -1.96 18.05 11.72
C PHE A 509 -1.82 18.99 12.92
N LEU A 510 -2.86 19.07 13.74
CA LEU A 510 -2.84 19.79 15.00
C LEU A 510 -2.00 19.01 16.03
N SER A 511 -0.81 19.51 16.34
CA SER A 511 0.12 18.89 17.28
C SER A 511 -0.45 18.80 18.71
N SER A 512 0.21 18.04 19.57
CA SER A 512 -0.13 17.95 21.00
C SER A 512 -0.11 19.30 21.73
N SER A 513 0.59 20.30 21.17
CA SER A 513 0.63 21.68 21.67
C SER A 513 -0.42 22.59 21.01
N SER A 514 -1.36 22.04 20.24
CA SER A 514 -2.42 22.77 19.52
C SER A 514 -1.91 23.75 18.47
N VAL A 515 -0.83 23.38 17.76
CA VAL A 515 -0.26 24.13 16.63
C VAL A 515 -0.35 23.28 15.38
N ILE A 516 -0.71 23.87 14.24
CA ILE A 516 -0.75 23.14 12.96
C ILE A 516 0.67 23.00 12.44
N GLU A 517 1.13 21.77 12.27
CA GLU A 517 2.46 21.45 11.73
C GLU A 517 2.44 21.37 10.19
N GLY A 518 3.53 21.82 9.56
CA GLY A 518 3.68 21.77 8.10
C GLY A 518 4.32 20.48 7.57
N LYS A 519 4.81 19.62 8.47
CA LYS A 519 5.47 18.34 8.13
C LYS A 519 4.85 17.20 8.92
N GLU A 520 4.67 16.07 8.26
CA GLU A 520 4.04 14.86 8.79
C GLU A 520 4.83 14.28 9.97
N THR A 521 6.17 14.31 9.92
CA THR A 521 7.03 13.80 10.98
C THR A 521 6.99 14.66 12.23
N ASP A 522 7.00 15.98 12.08
CA ASP A 522 6.95 16.93 13.20
C ASP A 522 5.60 16.81 13.93
N PHE A 523 4.51 16.67 13.16
CA PHE A 523 3.19 16.33 13.67
C PHE A 523 3.23 15.01 14.45
N ALA A 524 3.74 13.93 13.85
CA ALA A 524 3.77 12.62 14.48
C ALA A 524 4.59 12.61 15.78
N ASP A 525 5.76 13.25 15.79
CA ASP A 525 6.66 13.33 16.94
C ASP A 525 6.09 14.11 18.11
N SER A 526 5.18 15.05 17.85
CA SER A 526 4.45 15.76 18.89
C SER A 526 3.53 14.84 19.71
N TRP A 527 3.14 13.69 19.16
CA TRP A 527 2.22 12.72 19.75
C TRP A 527 2.89 11.46 20.31
N ARG A 528 4.20 11.51 20.57
CA ARG A 528 4.93 10.40 21.23
C ARG A 528 4.38 10.17 22.64
N ALA A 529 4.05 8.91 22.94
CA ALA A 529 3.57 8.49 24.26
C ALA A 529 4.72 8.28 25.26
N GLN A 530 5.98 8.25 24.79
CA GLN A 530 7.18 8.05 25.59
C GLN A 530 8.25 9.09 25.24
N SER A 531 9.03 9.52 26.23
CA SER A 531 10.04 10.59 26.06
C SER A 531 11.43 10.09 25.63
N LEU A 532 11.67 8.78 25.64
CA LEU A 532 12.97 8.13 25.45
C LEU A 532 13.08 7.41 24.09
N CYS A 533 12.51 7.98 23.03
CA CYS A 533 12.56 7.38 21.70
C CYS A 533 13.04 8.39 20.65
N ASP A 534 13.68 7.87 19.61
CA ASP A 534 14.21 8.67 18.51
C ASP A 534 13.06 9.37 17.73
N PRO A 535 13.26 10.61 17.27
CA PRO A 535 12.30 11.30 16.39
C PRO A 535 12.06 10.53 15.08
N ALA A 536 10.87 10.66 14.51
CA ALA A 536 10.55 10.14 13.19
C ALA A 536 11.39 10.85 12.11
N GLU A 537 12.11 10.08 11.28
CA GLU A 537 12.97 10.64 10.24
C GLU A 537 12.21 10.93 8.95
N VAL A 538 12.48 12.10 8.34
CA VAL A 538 12.07 12.41 6.96
C VAL A 538 13.06 11.73 6.01
N MET A 539 12.59 10.76 5.23
CA MET A 539 13.37 10.23 4.11
C MET A 539 12.63 10.42 2.78
N ASP A 540 13.18 11.29 1.94
CA ASP A 540 12.75 11.55 0.55
C ASP A 540 13.09 10.41 -0.41
N ASN A 541 13.81 9.37 0.07
CA ASN A 541 14.13 8.22 -0.76
C ASN A 541 12.86 7.45 -1.11
N ILE A 542 12.53 7.42 -2.40
CA ILE A 542 11.52 6.55 -2.97
C ILE A 542 12.07 5.12 -2.91
N PRO A 543 11.52 4.19 -2.12
CA PRO A 543 12.08 2.85 -1.94
C PRO A 543 12.33 2.11 -3.26
N CYS A 544 11.48 2.34 -4.27
CA CYS A 544 11.63 1.76 -5.60
C CYS A 544 12.87 2.22 -6.39
N SER A 545 13.56 3.27 -5.96
CA SER A 545 14.83 3.70 -6.56
C SER A 545 16.01 2.82 -6.12
N MET A 546 15.87 2.09 -5.02
CA MET A 546 16.93 1.27 -4.42
C MET A 546 16.94 -0.18 -4.93
N THR A 547 15.81 -0.67 -5.47
CA THR A 547 15.64 -2.07 -5.88
C THR A 547 14.82 -2.19 -7.16
N ILE A 548 15.50 -2.42 -8.29
CA ILE A 548 14.86 -2.58 -9.62
C ILE A 548 13.91 -3.79 -9.65
N LYS A 549 14.25 -4.88 -8.95
CA LYS A 549 13.43 -6.10 -8.89
C LYS A 549 12.08 -5.83 -8.21
N ASN A 550 12.11 -5.21 -7.02
CA ASN A 550 10.88 -4.88 -6.29
C ASN A 550 10.07 -3.81 -7.03
N LYS A 551 10.75 -2.83 -7.65
CA LYS A 551 10.08 -1.83 -8.51
C LYS A 551 9.27 -2.47 -9.64
N ASN A 552 9.87 -3.34 -10.44
CA ASN A 552 9.16 -3.98 -11.56
C ASN A 552 7.99 -4.83 -11.07
N TYR A 553 8.18 -5.56 -9.96
CA TYR A 553 7.12 -6.38 -9.37
C TYR A 553 5.97 -5.51 -8.84
N ALA A 554 6.30 -4.44 -8.11
CA ALA A 554 5.35 -3.46 -7.58
C ALA A 554 4.56 -2.76 -8.69
N GLU A 555 5.22 -2.22 -9.71
CA GLU A 555 4.56 -1.55 -10.84
C GLU A 555 3.60 -2.50 -11.56
N THR A 556 4.00 -3.75 -11.77
CA THR A 556 3.16 -4.76 -12.42
C THR A 556 1.90 -5.05 -11.61
N HIS A 557 2.02 -5.36 -10.32
CA HIS A 557 0.90 -5.83 -9.51
C HIS A 557 0.03 -4.69 -8.97
N CYS A 558 0.64 -3.57 -8.55
CA CYS A 558 -0.11 -2.42 -8.06
C CYS A 558 -0.88 -1.70 -9.18
N SER A 559 -0.41 -1.74 -10.43
CA SER A 559 -1.15 -1.16 -11.57
C SER A 559 -2.54 -1.76 -11.76
N LEU A 560 -2.80 -2.96 -11.23
CA LEU A 560 -4.13 -3.56 -11.25
C LEU A 560 -5.18 -2.69 -10.56
N LEU A 561 -4.79 -1.87 -9.59
CA LEU A 561 -5.69 -0.92 -8.91
C LEU A 561 -6.19 0.19 -9.83
N VAL A 562 -5.45 0.57 -10.89
CA VAL A 562 -5.75 1.72 -11.76
C VAL A 562 -6.10 1.35 -13.20
N ASN A 563 -5.82 0.12 -13.63
CA ASN A 563 -6.09 -0.33 -14.99
C ASN A 563 -7.59 -0.62 -15.24
N SER A 564 -8.10 -0.23 -16.40
CA SER A 564 -9.53 -0.30 -16.77
C SER A 564 -10.07 -1.70 -17.15
N GLY A 565 -9.25 -2.76 -17.01
CA GLY A 565 -9.61 -4.14 -17.34
C GLY A 565 -9.54 -5.11 -16.15
N THR A 566 -9.48 -4.60 -14.93
CA THR A 566 -9.36 -5.40 -13.71
C THR A 566 -10.66 -5.37 -12.91
N PRO A 567 -10.83 -6.26 -11.91
CA PRO A 567 -12.01 -6.18 -11.03
C PRO A 567 -12.14 -4.84 -10.30
N PHE A 568 -11.06 -4.10 -10.13
CA PHE A 568 -11.05 -2.79 -9.46
C PHE A 568 -11.62 -1.67 -10.33
N ALA A 569 -11.69 -1.84 -11.66
CA ALA A 569 -12.15 -0.81 -12.59
C ALA A 569 -13.58 -0.33 -12.31
N ALA A 570 -14.44 -1.22 -11.83
CA ALA A 570 -15.81 -0.88 -11.42
C ALA A 570 -15.85 0.18 -10.29
N CYS A 571 -14.77 0.30 -9.51
CA CYS A 571 -14.68 1.22 -8.38
C CYS A 571 -14.06 2.58 -8.71
N HIS A 572 -13.41 2.74 -9.87
CA HIS A 572 -12.66 3.96 -10.21
C HIS A 572 -13.51 5.22 -10.19
N GLY A 573 -14.80 5.11 -10.54
CA GLY A 573 -15.75 6.22 -10.47
C GLY A 573 -16.25 6.57 -9.06
N PHE A 574 -15.90 5.78 -8.04
CA PHE A 574 -16.42 5.90 -6.68
C PHE A 574 -15.33 6.17 -5.64
N VAL A 575 -14.15 5.56 -5.83
CA VAL A 575 -12.99 5.70 -4.96
C VAL A 575 -11.77 5.95 -5.83
N ASN A 576 -11.11 7.09 -5.58
CA ASN A 576 -9.86 7.43 -6.25
C ASN A 576 -8.79 6.37 -5.94
N ALA A 577 -8.36 5.63 -6.96
CA ALA A 577 -7.38 4.55 -6.80
C ALA A 577 -5.93 5.06 -6.69
N GLU A 578 -5.66 6.31 -7.06
CA GLU A 578 -4.30 6.87 -7.14
C GLU A 578 -3.55 6.85 -5.79
N PRO A 579 -4.14 7.25 -4.65
CA PRO A 579 -3.45 7.17 -3.36
C PRO A 579 -3.11 5.73 -2.94
N TYR A 580 -4.03 4.78 -3.21
CA TYR A 580 -3.82 3.35 -2.94
C TYR A 580 -2.74 2.76 -3.84
N TYR A 581 -2.69 3.14 -5.12
CA TYR A 581 -1.63 2.76 -6.04
C TYR A 581 -0.26 3.25 -5.55
N LYS A 582 -0.15 4.54 -5.17
CA LYS A 582 1.10 5.10 -4.65
C LYS A 582 1.56 4.40 -3.37
N ARG A 583 0.64 4.10 -2.44
CA ARG A 583 0.95 3.32 -1.24
C ARG A 583 1.40 1.90 -1.58
N CYS A 584 0.66 1.19 -2.44
CA CYS A 584 0.98 -0.16 -2.86
C CYS A 584 2.41 -0.22 -3.43
N VAL A 585 2.75 0.69 -4.34
CA VAL A 585 4.09 0.75 -4.94
C VAL A 585 5.16 1.03 -3.89
N TYR A 586 4.90 1.99 -3.00
CA TYR A 586 5.83 2.33 -1.92
C TYR A 586 6.12 1.12 -1.02
N GLU A 587 5.09 0.50 -0.46
CA GLU A 587 5.23 -0.62 0.47
C GLU A 587 5.84 -1.84 -0.20
N ALA A 588 5.43 -2.13 -1.43
CA ALA A 588 5.96 -3.25 -2.20
C ALA A 588 7.48 -3.15 -2.44
N CYS A 589 7.97 -1.92 -2.63
CA CYS A 589 9.40 -1.66 -2.79
C CYS A 589 10.16 -1.61 -1.47
N ASN A 590 9.48 -1.22 -0.38
CA ASN A 590 10.09 -0.99 0.92
C ASN A 590 10.39 -2.29 1.68
N TYR A 591 9.49 -3.28 1.61
CA TYR A 591 9.60 -4.51 2.40
C TYR A 591 10.10 -5.71 1.59
N GLU A 592 10.82 -6.61 2.25
CA GLU A 592 11.28 -7.88 1.67
C GLU A 592 10.12 -8.80 1.25
N LYS A 593 9.09 -8.94 2.09
CA LYS A 593 7.87 -9.72 1.80
C LYS A 593 6.83 -8.91 1.03
N THR A 594 7.16 -8.53 -0.20
CA THR A 594 6.39 -7.62 -1.05
C THR A 594 4.90 -7.98 -1.25
N ASN A 595 4.57 -9.27 -1.47
CA ASN A 595 3.20 -9.68 -1.85
C ASN A 595 2.16 -9.43 -0.74
N ASN A 596 2.54 -9.58 0.54
CA ASN A 596 1.65 -9.35 1.67
C ASN A 596 1.14 -7.90 1.72
N PHE A 597 2.03 -6.94 1.48
CA PHE A 597 1.69 -5.52 1.48
C PHE A 597 0.85 -5.12 0.26
N ILE A 598 1.13 -5.71 -0.92
CA ILE A 598 0.29 -5.53 -2.10
C ILE A 598 -1.14 -6.01 -1.82
N CYS A 599 -1.29 -7.22 -1.30
CA CYS A 599 -2.59 -7.80 -1.01
C CYS A 599 -3.33 -7.09 0.13
N SER A 600 -2.59 -6.59 1.12
CA SER A 600 -3.11 -5.71 2.17
C SER A 600 -3.70 -4.43 1.56
N THR A 601 -2.94 -3.73 0.72
CA THR A 601 -3.41 -2.48 0.09
C THR A 601 -4.56 -2.68 -0.90
N MET A 602 -4.56 -3.77 -1.67
CA MET A 602 -5.71 -4.14 -2.50
C MET A 602 -6.96 -4.43 -1.65
N GLY A 603 -6.79 -5.07 -0.49
CA GLY A 603 -7.85 -5.31 0.48
C GLY A 603 -8.44 -4.00 1.03
N SER A 604 -7.59 -3.02 1.36
CA SER A 604 -8.04 -1.69 1.79
C SER A 604 -8.84 -0.97 0.70
N TYR A 605 -8.41 -1.02 -0.56
CA TYR A 605 -9.16 -0.41 -1.67
C TYR A 605 -10.51 -1.10 -1.90
N ALA A 606 -10.54 -2.44 -1.91
CA ALA A 606 -11.78 -3.20 -2.04
C ALA A 606 -12.77 -2.89 -0.90
N ARG A 607 -12.26 -2.67 0.32
CA ARG A 607 -13.07 -2.28 1.48
C ARG A 607 -13.61 -0.86 1.36
N ALA A 608 -12.79 0.09 0.92
CA ALA A 608 -13.24 1.45 0.63
C ALA A 608 -14.33 1.46 -0.45
N CYS A 609 -14.21 0.58 -1.44
CA CYS A 609 -15.23 0.38 -2.46
C CYS A 609 -16.55 -0.15 -1.88
N ALA A 610 -16.47 -1.19 -1.05
CA ALA A 610 -17.64 -1.77 -0.39
C ALA A 610 -18.35 -0.75 0.51
N ALA A 611 -17.61 0.17 1.16
CA ALA A 611 -18.18 1.27 1.93
C ALA A 611 -18.96 2.29 1.07
N LYS A 612 -18.72 2.34 -0.25
CA LYS A 612 -19.55 3.09 -1.22
C LYS A 612 -20.70 2.26 -1.80
N GLY A 613 -20.94 1.06 -1.25
CA GLY A 613 -21.99 0.14 -1.67
C GLY A 613 -21.62 -0.77 -2.85
N LEU A 614 -20.37 -0.74 -3.31
CA LEU A 614 -19.92 -1.54 -4.45
C LEU A 614 -18.97 -2.65 -3.99
N VAL A 615 -19.50 -3.88 -3.90
CA VAL A 615 -18.73 -5.05 -3.48
C VAL A 615 -17.99 -5.65 -4.68
N LEU A 616 -16.65 -5.65 -4.61
CA LEU A 616 -15.81 -6.27 -5.63
C LEU A 616 -15.76 -7.79 -5.40
N ASN A 617 -16.42 -8.55 -6.26
CA ASN A 617 -16.45 -10.02 -6.16
C ASN A 617 -15.17 -10.63 -6.74
N ASN A 618 -14.64 -11.66 -6.07
CA ASN A 618 -13.53 -12.51 -6.54
C ASN A 618 -12.27 -11.77 -7.01
N TRP A 619 -12.01 -10.57 -6.48
CA TRP A 619 -10.81 -9.81 -6.86
C TRP A 619 -9.52 -10.55 -6.47
N ARG A 620 -9.52 -11.31 -5.37
CA ARG A 620 -8.36 -12.07 -4.85
C ARG A 620 -7.87 -13.15 -5.82
N ASP A 621 -8.80 -13.85 -6.49
CA ASP A 621 -8.48 -14.91 -7.46
C ASP A 621 -7.69 -14.37 -8.66
N SER A 622 -8.04 -13.15 -9.07
CA SER A 622 -7.43 -12.49 -10.24
C SER A 622 -6.11 -11.79 -9.96
N THR A 623 -5.75 -11.60 -8.69
CA THR A 623 -4.61 -10.77 -8.27
C THR A 623 -3.54 -11.55 -7.51
N ASN A 624 -3.63 -12.89 -7.46
CA ASN A 624 -2.74 -13.76 -6.69
C ASN A 624 -2.68 -13.37 -5.19
N CYS A 625 -3.81 -12.87 -4.67
CA CYS A 625 -4.01 -12.49 -3.27
C CYS A 625 -4.94 -13.46 -2.54
N ASN A 626 -4.93 -14.71 -3.00
CA ASN A 626 -5.67 -15.79 -2.37
C ASN A 626 -5.15 -15.96 -0.94
N LEU A 627 -6.08 -15.96 0.00
CA LEU A 627 -5.78 -16.40 1.36
C LEU A 627 -5.66 -17.92 1.26
N ASP A 628 -4.53 -18.48 1.66
CA ASP A 628 -4.31 -19.93 1.59
C ASP A 628 -5.44 -20.67 2.33
N GLY A 629 -6.20 -21.49 1.60
CA GLY A 629 -7.27 -22.32 2.18
C GLY A 629 -8.42 -22.60 1.22
N ASN A 630 -8.81 -23.87 1.09
CA ASN A 630 -10.07 -24.27 0.49
C ASN A 630 -11.14 -24.35 1.59
N CYS A 631 -12.40 -24.01 1.27
CA CYS A 631 -13.52 -24.28 2.18
C CYS A 631 -13.68 -25.80 2.32
N VAL A 632 -13.52 -26.30 3.54
CA VAL A 632 -13.73 -27.70 3.90
C VAL A 632 -14.91 -27.79 4.87
N VAL A 633 -15.59 -28.94 4.91
CA VAL A 633 -16.64 -29.17 5.92
C VAL A 633 -16.01 -29.20 7.31
N GLN A 634 -16.78 -28.90 8.37
CA GLN A 634 -16.25 -28.76 9.73
C GLN A 634 -15.44 -29.99 10.19
N THR A 635 -15.81 -31.20 9.76
CA THR A 635 -15.07 -32.43 10.07
C THR A 635 -13.69 -32.49 9.45
N ASP A 636 -13.47 -31.77 8.35
CA ASP A 636 -12.28 -31.84 7.51
C ASP A 636 -11.35 -30.64 7.75
N CYS A 637 -11.69 -29.76 8.70
CA CYS A 637 -10.84 -28.66 9.10
C CYS A 637 -9.48 -29.17 9.57
N SER A 638 -8.41 -28.59 9.02
CA SER A 638 -7.03 -28.83 9.44
C SER A 638 -6.71 -28.11 10.75
N CYS A 639 -5.77 -28.63 11.52
CA CYS A 639 -5.25 -28.05 12.75
C CYS A 639 -3.88 -27.41 12.48
N GLU A 640 -3.53 -26.36 13.19
CA GLU A 640 -2.22 -25.70 13.06
C GLU A 640 -1.42 -25.88 14.35
N PHE A 641 -0.12 -26.11 14.22
CA PHE A 641 0.82 -26.16 15.34
C PHE A 641 2.22 -25.78 14.87
N GLY A 642 2.84 -24.80 15.54
CA GLY A 642 4.22 -24.37 15.25
C GLY A 642 4.45 -23.85 13.83
N GLY A 643 3.42 -23.26 13.20
CA GLY A 643 3.47 -22.82 11.80
C GLY A 643 3.25 -23.92 10.76
N SER A 644 3.00 -25.16 11.19
CA SER A 644 2.69 -26.30 10.31
C SER A 644 1.20 -26.66 10.36
N ILE A 645 0.63 -27.02 9.20
CA ILE A 645 -0.80 -27.36 9.04
C ILE A 645 -0.95 -28.89 8.94
N TYR A 646 -1.77 -29.46 9.82
CA TYR A 646 -2.06 -30.89 9.94
C TYR A 646 -3.49 -31.17 9.49
N LYS A 647 -3.69 -32.09 8.56
CA LYS A 647 -5.03 -32.48 8.09
C LYS A 647 -5.79 -33.25 9.16
N THR A 648 -7.11 -33.27 9.08
CA THR A 648 -7.92 -34.15 9.94
C THR A 648 -7.44 -35.60 9.85
N GLY A 649 -7.27 -36.23 11.01
CA GLY A 649 -6.72 -37.57 11.17
C GLY A 649 -5.19 -37.62 11.28
N GLU A 650 -4.47 -36.55 10.94
CA GLU A 650 -3.03 -36.48 11.15
C GLU A 650 -2.71 -36.31 12.64
N THR A 651 -1.71 -37.06 13.08
CA THR A 651 -1.27 -37.08 14.47
C THR A 651 0.03 -36.32 14.61
N MET A 652 0.05 -35.34 15.50
CA MET A 652 1.27 -34.77 16.01
C MET A 652 1.68 -35.56 17.25
N GLN A 653 2.91 -36.06 17.23
CA GLN A 653 3.56 -36.63 18.42
C GLN A 653 4.48 -35.56 19.01
N SER A 654 4.18 -35.10 20.22
CA SER A 654 5.20 -34.48 21.07
C SER A 654 5.82 -35.56 21.97
N GLU A 655 6.90 -35.25 22.70
CA GLU A 655 7.44 -36.17 23.72
C GLU A 655 6.39 -36.52 24.82
N CYS A 656 5.26 -35.82 24.85
CA CYS A 656 4.31 -35.82 25.96
C CYS A 656 2.85 -36.07 25.64
N GLN A 657 2.44 -35.81 24.41
CA GLN A 657 1.06 -35.90 23.98
C GLN A 657 1.01 -36.41 22.55
N SER A 658 0.15 -37.39 22.33
CA SER A 658 -0.28 -37.78 20.99
C SER A 658 -1.53 -36.97 20.68
N CYS A 659 -1.38 -35.96 19.84
CA CYS A 659 -2.48 -35.09 19.43
C CYS A 659 -2.98 -35.50 18.05
N THR A 660 -4.24 -35.90 17.95
CA THR A 660 -4.89 -36.17 16.67
C THR A 660 -5.69 -34.96 16.26
N CYS A 661 -5.47 -34.45 15.05
CA CYS A 661 -6.29 -33.37 14.51
C CYS A 661 -7.69 -33.89 14.17
N SER A 662 -8.73 -33.28 14.72
CA SER A 662 -10.12 -33.61 14.38
C SER A 662 -10.96 -32.33 14.32
N GLY A 663 -11.47 -32.00 13.14
CA GLY A 663 -12.37 -30.87 12.95
C GLY A 663 -11.79 -29.51 13.35
N GLY A 664 -10.50 -29.28 13.05
CA GLY A 664 -9.78 -28.06 13.39
C GLY A 664 -9.37 -27.94 14.86
N GLN A 665 -9.56 -28.99 15.67
CA GLN A 665 -9.15 -29.05 17.07
C GLN A 665 -8.19 -30.21 17.33
N TRP A 666 -7.22 -29.99 18.23
CA TRP A 666 -6.32 -31.03 18.69
C TRP A 666 -6.99 -31.88 19.77
N GLN A 667 -7.11 -33.18 19.51
CA GLN A 667 -7.49 -34.18 20.51
C GLN A 667 -6.21 -34.84 21.03
N CYS A 668 -5.71 -34.35 22.15
CA CYS A 668 -4.46 -34.81 22.75
C CYS A 668 -4.71 -35.87 23.82
N GLU A 669 -3.98 -36.98 23.75
CA GLU A 669 -3.87 -37.96 24.82
C GLU A 669 -2.56 -37.74 25.59
N ASP A 670 -2.67 -37.50 26.90
CA ASP A 670 -1.52 -37.30 27.78
C ASP A 670 -0.75 -38.61 27.98
N ASN A 671 0.56 -38.56 27.73
CA ASN A 671 1.46 -39.65 28.06
C ASN A 671 1.95 -39.46 29.51
N LEU A 672 1.61 -40.41 30.39
CA LEU A 672 1.83 -40.31 31.85
C LEU A 672 3.30 -40.22 32.29
N ASN A 673 4.28 -40.42 31.39
CA ASN A 673 5.72 -40.36 31.65
C ASN A 673 6.44 -39.39 30.71
N CYS A 674 6.11 -38.12 30.85
CA CYS A 674 6.62 -37.00 30.08
C CYS A 674 8.04 -36.57 30.49
N ALA A 675 8.99 -36.62 29.55
CA ALA A 675 10.21 -35.82 29.63
C ALA A 675 10.19 -34.66 28.64
N SER A 676 10.86 -33.58 29.03
CA SER A 676 11.20 -32.47 28.13
C SER A 676 12.65 -32.06 28.34
N THR A 677 13.24 -31.44 27.31
CA THR A 677 14.65 -31.06 27.27
C THR A 677 14.81 -29.55 27.15
N CYS A 678 15.42 -28.93 28.15
CA CYS A 678 15.96 -27.58 28.05
C CYS A 678 17.37 -27.65 27.46
N VAL A 679 17.72 -26.73 26.58
CA VAL A 679 19.02 -26.69 25.89
C VAL A 679 19.69 -25.35 26.15
N LEU A 680 20.92 -25.37 26.64
CA LEU A 680 21.85 -24.25 26.60
C LEU A 680 22.91 -24.59 25.56
N TYR A 681 23.10 -23.75 24.54
CA TYR A 681 24.06 -24.02 23.47
C TYR A 681 24.71 -22.73 22.97
N GLY A 682 25.91 -22.86 22.39
CA GLY A 682 26.67 -21.72 21.87
C GLY A 682 26.96 -20.63 22.92
N GLU A 683 27.00 -19.36 22.49
CA GLU A 683 27.26 -18.19 23.34
C GLU A 683 25.97 -17.74 24.08
N SER A 684 25.44 -18.61 24.95
CA SER A 684 24.26 -18.31 25.80
C SER A 684 22.89 -18.33 25.11
N HIS A 685 22.71 -19.16 24.08
CA HIS A 685 21.38 -19.48 23.54
C HIS A 685 20.67 -20.49 24.44
N ILE A 686 19.43 -20.19 24.81
CA ILE A 686 18.57 -21.08 25.58
C ILE A 686 17.35 -21.47 24.75
N LYS A 687 17.02 -22.76 24.78
CA LYS A 687 15.70 -23.31 24.46
C LYS A 687 15.08 -23.87 25.73
N THR A 688 13.93 -23.36 26.14
CA THR A 688 13.19 -23.81 27.34
C THR A 688 12.56 -25.19 27.14
N PHE A 689 12.02 -25.76 28.23
CA PHE A 689 11.27 -27.01 28.17
C PHE A 689 10.03 -26.95 27.27
N ASP A 690 9.37 -25.79 27.18
CA ASP A 690 8.16 -25.63 26.38
C ASP A 690 8.44 -25.05 24.97
N GLY A 691 9.73 -24.80 24.67
CA GLY A 691 10.23 -24.53 23.32
C GLY A 691 10.60 -23.07 23.02
N GLN A 692 10.45 -22.15 23.98
CA GLN A 692 10.83 -20.74 23.87
C GLN A 692 12.34 -20.63 23.67
N GLN A 693 12.76 -19.86 22.66
CA GLN A 693 14.18 -19.62 22.36
C GLN A 693 14.56 -18.17 22.64
N PHE A 694 15.76 -17.94 23.17
CA PHE A 694 16.33 -16.62 23.39
C PHE A 694 17.84 -16.66 23.64
N VAL A 695 18.50 -15.51 23.50
CA VAL A 695 19.93 -15.33 23.74
C VAL A 695 20.15 -14.21 24.75
N PHE A 696 21.06 -14.36 25.69
CA PHE A 696 21.34 -13.31 26.67
C PHE A 696 22.83 -13.19 26.98
N GLU A 697 23.30 -11.96 27.17
CA GLU A 697 24.72 -11.67 27.39
C GLU A 697 25.00 -11.27 28.83
N GLY A 698 25.02 -12.27 29.73
CA GLY A 698 25.14 -12.06 31.16
C GLY A 698 26.46 -12.53 31.75
N ASN A 699 27.22 -11.63 32.39
CA ASN A 699 28.44 -11.99 33.11
C ASN A 699 28.14 -12.26 34.60
N CYS A 700 27.47 -13.37 34.90
CA CYS A 700 27.06 -13.77 36.26
C CYS A 700 26.72 -15.28 36.31
N GLU A 701 26.37 -15.76 37.50
CA GLU A 701 25.70 -17.04 37.69
C GLU A 701 24.17 -16.88 37.56
N TYR A 702 23.54 -17.78 36.78
CA TYR A 702 22.11 -17.77 36.52
C TYR A 702 21.47 -19.12 36.83
N THR A 703 20.26 -19.11 37.41
CA THR A 703 19.48 -20.35 37.58
C THR A 703 18.92 -20.81 36.24
N LEU A 704 19.40 -21.96 35.72
CA LEU A 704 18.79 -22.60 34.56
C LEU A 704 17.46 -23.26 34.95
N VAL A 705 17.49 -24.11 35.98
CA VAL A 705 16.29 -24.80 36.45
C VAL A 705 16.39 -25.17 37.93
N THR A 706 15.29 -25.03 38.67
CA THR A 706 15.14 -25.48 40.06
C THR A 706 13.70 -25.87 40.35
N ASP A 707 13.48 -26.73 41.33
CA ASP A 707 12.14 -27.00 41.90
C ASP A 707 11.79 -26.07 43.09
N GLY A 708 12.72 -25.20 43.50
CA GLY A 708 12.58 -24.22 44.59
C GLY A 708 11.76 -22.98 44.21
N CYS A 709 10.62 -23.14 43.56
CA CYS A 709 9.88 -22.03 42.95
C CYS A 709 9.07 -21.17 43.93
N GLY A 710 9.23 -21.30 45.25
CA GLY A 710 8.45 -20.58 46.25
C GLY A 710 9.12 -19.29 46.72
N VAL A 711 8.39 -18.17 46.78
CA VAL A 711 8.89 -16.88 47.31
C VAL A 711 9.29 -16.99 48.81
N ASN A 712 8.67 -17.92 49.54
CA ASN A 712 8.89 -18.15 50.98
C ASN A 712 9.39 -19.57 51.33
N ASN A 713 9.63 -20.44 50.34
CA ASN A 713 9.97 -21.84 50.57
C ASN A 713 11.20 -22.21 49.73
N SER A 714 12.37 -22.03 50.33
CA SER A 714 13.69 -22.12 49.67
C SER A 714 14.25 -23.55 49.59
N LEU A 715 13.48 -24.56 50.00
CA LEU A 715 13.91 -25.96 50.01
C LEU A 715 13.74 -26.57 48.62
N SER A 716 14.71 -26.31 47.74
CA SER A 716 14.86 -27.01 46.46
C SER A 716 15.46 -28.39 46.67
N SER A 717 14.89 -29.43 46.05
CA SER A 717 15.59 -30.72 45.95
C SER A 717 16.68 -30.71 44.88
N PHE A 718 16.57 -29.84 43.88
CA PHE A 718 17.67 -29.57 42.96
C PHE A 718 17.71 -28.14 42.44
N LYS A 719 18.90 -27.70 42.06
CA LYS A 719 19.13 -26.44 41.35
C LYS A 719 20.29 -26.61 40.38
N ILE A 720 20.08 -26.28 39.11
CA ILE A 720 21.13 -26.27 38.09
C ILE A 720 21.38 -24.81 37.72
N ILE A 721 22.64 -24.38 37.81
CA ILE A 721 23.08 -23.04 37.45
C ILE A 721 24.13 -23.09 36.35
N THR A 722 24.17 -22.02 35.56
CA THR A 722 25.26 -21.73 34.62
C THR A 722 26.09 -20.57 35.14
N GLU A 723 27.42 -20.70 35.06
CA GLU A 723 28.35 -19.61 35.31
C GLU A 723 28.80 -19.02 33.98
N ASN A 724 28.27 -17.85 33.63
CA ASN A 724 28.57 -17.19 32.37
C ASN A 724 29.65 -16.11 32.57
N VAL A 725 30.65 -16.11 31.70
CA VAL A 725 31.77 -15.16 31.72
C VAL A 725 31.98 -14.55 30.33
N ILE A 726 32.53 -13.34 30.27
CA ILE A 726 32.92 -12.73 29.00
C ILE A 726 34.04 -13.56 28.37
N CYS A 727 33.81 -14.02 27.15
CA CYS A 727 34.69 -14.93 26.41
C CYS A 727 35.13 -14.38 25.04
N GLY A 728 34.56 -13.26 24.57
CA GLY A 728 34.94 -12.58 23.33
C GLY A 728 35.15 -11.08 23.51
N SER A 729 35.82 -10.44 22.55
CA SER A 729 36.24 -9.03 22.64
C SER A 729 35.09 -8.02 22.48
N THR A 730 33.96 -8.48 21.95
CA THR A 730 32.70 -7.72 21.78
C THR A 730 31.84 -7.67 23.03
N GLY A 731 32.22 -8.39 24.10
CA GLY A 731 31.45 -8.50 25.33
C GLY A 731 30.50 -9.70 25.38
N VAL A 732 30.54 -10.59 24.39
CA VAL A 732 29.81 -11.87 24.40
C VAL A 732 30.22 -12.76 25.57
N THR A 733 29.27 -13.54 26.06
CA THR A 733 29.39 -14.37 27.25
C THR A 733 29.17 -15.84 26.94
N CYS A 734 30.05 -16.67 27.47
CA CYS A 734 30.01 -18.12 27.32
C CYS A 734 29.81 -18.76 28.69
N SER A 735 29.15 -19.93 28.69
CA SER A 735 29.08 -20.78 29.87
C SER A 735 30.45 -21.37 30.19
N ARG A 736 31.03 -20.99 31.33
CA ARG A 736 32.32 -21.51 31.82
C ARG A 736 32.16 -22.79 32.62
N ALA A 737 31.07 -22.90 33.36
CA ALA A 737 30.81 -24.03 34.22
C ALA A 737 29.31 -24.23 34.45
N ILE A 738 28.89 -25.48 34.53
CA ILE A 738 27.54 -25.86 34.92
C ILE A 738 27.62 -26.56 36.25
N THR A 739 26.83 -26.10 37.21
CA THR A 739 26.81 -26.67 38.55
C THR A 739 25.39 -27.13 38.90
N ALA A 740 25.24 -28.42 39.17
CA ALA A 740 24.00 -29.01 39.66
C ALA A 740 24.14 -29.30 41.17
N PHE A 741 23.29 -28.66 41.97
CA PHE A 741 23.14 -28.89 43.40
C PHE A 741 21.98 -29.88 43.64
N LEU A 742 22.27 -30.98 44.32
CA LEU A 742 21.35 -32.10 44.58
C LEU A 742 21.40 -32.44 46.08
N GLY A 743 20.67 -31.67 46.89
CA GLY A 743 20.83 -31.71 48.35
C GLY A 743 22.26 -31.36 48.77
N ASP A 744 22.96 -32.29 49.42
CA ASP A 744 24.36 -32.14 49.86
C ASP A 744 25.39 -32.55 48.77
N THR A 745 24.93 -33.10 47.65
CA THR A 745 25.79 -33.49 46.52
C THR A 745 25.87 -32.36 45.50
N THR A 746 27.09 -32.03 45.05
CA THR A 746 27.35 -31.04 44.01
C THR A 746 28.07 -31.70 42.84
N LEU A 747 27.47 -31.59 41.65
CA LEU A 747 28.10 -31.94 40.37
C LEU A 747 28.51 -30.64 39.68
N LYS A 748 29.81 -30.45 39.44
CA LYS A 748 30.33 -29.32 38.68
C LYS A 748 31.03 -29.80 37.42
N MET A 749 30.58 -29.32 36.27
CA MET A 749 31.14 -29.57 34.94
C MET A 749 31.91 -28.32 34.49
N PHE A 750 33.19 -28.46 34.18
CA PHE A 750 34.07 -27.36 33.79
C PHE A 750 35.35 -27.88 33.13
N ASN A 751 35.93 -27.12 32.19
CA ASN A 751 37.22 -27.42 31.55
C ASN A 751 37.34 -28.90 31.08
N GLU A 752 36.35 -29.39 30.34
CA GLU A 752 36.24 -30.77 29.83
C GLU A 752 36.23 -31.88 30.92
N LYS A 753 36.13 -31.50 32.19
CA LYS A 753 36.14 -32.39 33.36
C LYS A 753 34.89 -32.18 34.21
N TYR A 754 34.68 -33.10 35.13
CA TYR A 754 33.66 -32.96 36.16
C TYR A 754 34.19 -33.31 37.55
N THR A 755 33.62 -32.70 38.57
CA THR A 755 33.86 -33.03 39.98
C THR A 755 32.55 -33.35 40.66
N LEU A 756 32.55 -34.42 41.46
CA LEU A 756 31.45 -34.83 42.32
C LEU A 756 31.90 -34.73 43.77
N THR A 757 31.21 -33.90 44.56
CA THR A 757 31.48 -33.72 45.99
C THR A 757 30.19 -33.89 46.79
N GLY A 758 30.23 -34.56 47.94
CA GLY A 758 29.05 -34.79 48.79
C GLY A 758 28.93 -36.23 49.30
N SER A 759 27.87 -36.51 50.06
CA SER A 759 27.65 -37.82 50.69
C SER A 759 26.90 -38.83 49.82
N ASN A 760 26.11 -38.37 48.83
CA ASN A 760 25.25 -39.21 48.00
C ASN A 760 25.69 -39.17 46.52
N VAL A 761 26.96 -39.50 46.26
CA VAL A 761 27.52 -39.47 44.89
C VAL A 761 27.06 -40.69 44.07
N GLU A 762 26.68 -41.78 44.72
CA GLU A 762 26.22 -43.02 44.08
C GLU A 762 24.88 -42.88 43.35
N ASP A 763 24.08 -41.86 43.68
CA ASP A 763 22.78 -41.58 43.03
C ASP A 763 22.91 -40.96 41.63
N ILE A 764 24.15 -40.75 41.15
CA ILE A 764 24.47 -40.17 39.85
C ILE A 764 25.21 -41.21 39.00
N LYS A 765 24.54 -41.76 37.99
CA LYS A 765 25.18 -42.65 37.00
C LYS A 765 25.82 -41.80 35.90
N VAL A 766 27.12 -41.98 35.69
CA VAL A 766 27.88 -41.24 34.66
C VAL A 766 28.16 -42.15 33.47
N VAL A 767 27.73 -41.75 32.28
CA VAL A 767 28.04 -42.41 31.01
C VAL A 767 29.00 -41.50 30.22
N ASN A 768 30.25 -41.92 30.11
CA ASN A 768 31.30 -41.13 29.46
C ASN A 768 31.51 -41.58 28.01
N ASN A 769 31.46 -40.64 27.08
CA ASN A 769 31.84 -40.79 25.68
C ASN A 769 32.98 -39.81 25.33
N THR A 770 33.62 -39.98 24.18
CA THR A 770 34.64 -39.05 23.68
C THR A 770 34.09 -37.64 23.51
N LEU A 771 32.89 -37.46 22.95
CA LEU A 771 32.31 -36.13 22.66
C LEU A 771 31.32 -35.65 23.71
N PHE A 772 30.68 -36.55 24.45
CA PHE A 772 29.66 -36.19 25.44
C PHE A 772 29.88 -36.90 26.77
N ILE A 773 29.38 -36.31 27.84
CA ILE A 773 29.19 -36.99 29.14
C ILE A 773 27.72 -36.85 29.50
N GLU A 774 27.08 -37.98 29.79
CA GLU A 774 25.71 -38.03 30.30
C GLU A 774 25.73 -38.30 31.80
N PHE A 775 25.00 -37.48 32.56
CA PHE A 775 24.77 -37.64 33.99
C PHE A 775 23.30 -37.96 34.22
N LEU A 776 23.02 -39.18 34.67
CA LEU A 776 21.69 -39.64 35.02
C LEU A 776 21.49 -39.50 36.53
N ILE A 777 20.56 -38.62 36.91
CA ILE A 777 20.27 -38.24 38.29
C ILE A 777 18.85 -38.69 38.61
N THR A 778 18.65 -39.40 39.72
CA THR A 778 17.31 -39.80 40.18
C THR A 778 16.99 -39.13 41.51
N ILE A 779 15.90 -38.35 41.53
CA ILE A 779 15.36 -37.74 42.74
C ILE A 779 14.07 -38.50 43.10
N PRO A 780 14.10 -39.36 44.14
CA PRO A 780 12.98 -40.24 44.48
C PRO A 780 11.64 -39.50 44.58
N ASP A 781 10.59 -40.08 44.00
CA ASP A 781 9.20 -39.59 43.99
C ASP A 781 8.99 -38.16 43.42
N LYS A 782 10.00 -37.59 42.77
CA LYS A 782 9.95 -36.23 42.20
C LYS A 782 10.36 -36.17 40.73
N PHE A 783 11.62 -36.48 40.43
CA PHE A 783 12.20 -36.26 39.10
C PHE A 783 13.24 -37.33 38.74
N GLN A 784 13.34 -37.64 37.45
CA GLN A 784 14.55 -38.23 36.87
C GLN A 784 15.14 -37.21 35.89
N ILE A 785 16.43 -36.91 36.00
CA ILE A 785 17.09 -35.84 35.23
C ILE A 785 18.27 -36.45 34.47
N SER A 786 18.36 -36.20 33.17
CA SER A 786 19.55 -36.48 32.36
C SER A 786 20.20 -35.15 31.98
N ILE A 787 21.46 -34.95 32.33
CA ILE A 787 22.27 -33.83 31.86
C ILE A 787 23.29 -34.38 30.88
N LEU A 788 23.14 -34.03 29.60
CA LEU A 788 24.09 -34.37 28.56
C LEU A 788 24.94 -33.13 28.24
N TRP A 789 26.25 -33.23 28.41
CA TRP A 789 27.20 -32.14 28.21
C TRP A 789 28.24 -32.50 27.16
N ASN A 790 28.47 -31.62 26.18
CA ASN A 790 29.44 -31.84 25.09
C ASN A 790 30.91 -31.59 25.48
N LYS A 791 31.19 -31.43 26.78
CA LYS A 791 32.50 -31.04 27.35
C LYS A 791 32.92 -29.59 27.10
N ASP A 792 32.08 -28.81 26.42
CA ASP A 792 32.28 -27.39 26.14
C ASP A 792 31.01 -26.57 26.44
N MET A 793 30.38 -25.91 25.45
CA MET A 793 29.27 -24.96 25.68
C MET A 793 27.87 -25.59 25.71
N ASN A 794 27.67 -26.75 25.06
CA ASN A 794 26.35 -27.33 24.88
C ASN A 794 25.93 -28.23 26.05
N VAL A 795 24.76 -27.95 26.61
CA VAL A 795 24.16 -28.66 27.74
C VAL A 795 22.70 -28.95 27.42
N PHE A 796 22.31 -30.22 27.47
CA PHE A 796 20.95 -30.67 27.28
C PHE A 796 20.44 -31.23 28.61
N ILE A 797 19.50 -30.54 29.23
CA ILE A 797 18.91 -30.90 30.52
C ILE A 797 17.53 -31.51 30.24
N LYS A 798 17.44 -32.84 30.30
CA LYS A 798 16.19 -33.58 30.14
C LYS A 798 15.60 -33.91 31.49
N VAL A 799 14.35 -33.53 31.75
CA VAL A 799 13.65 -33.73 33.03
C VAL A 799 12.41 -34.59 32.83
N TYR A 800 12.34 -35.73 33.51
CA TYR A 800 11.17 -36.59 33.65
C TYR A 800 10.46 -36.26 34.97
N LYS A 801 9.15 -35.98 34.92
CA LYS A 801 8.34 -35.75 36.14
C LYS A 801 7.81 -37.07 36.69
N LEU A 802 8.17 -37.40 37.94
CA LEU A 802 7.67 -38.56 38.68
C LEU A 802 6.56 -38.18 39.69
N GLY A 803 6.40 -36.88 39.98
CA GLY A 803 5.41 -36.32 40.89
C GLY A 803 4.77 -35.01 40.38
N LYS A 804 4.03 -34.30 41.25
CA LYS A 804 3.29 -33.06 40.91
C LYS A 804 4.11 -31.76 41.05
N GLN A 805 5.41 -31.85 41.28
CA GLN A 805 6.27 -30.69 41.52
C GLN A 805 6.50 -29.89 40.23
N SER A 806 6.53 -28.57 40.36
CA SER A 806 6.86 -27.63 39.27
C SER A 806 8.34 -27.30 39.26
N VAL A 807 8.86 -26.95 38.09
CA VAL A 807 10.19 -26.35 37.95
C VAL A 807 10.06 -24.89 37.52
N CYS A 808 11.14 -24.12 37.63
CA CYS A 808 11.25 -22.74 37.20
C CYS A 808 12.72 -22.37 37.00
N GLY A 809 12.98 -21.30 36.25
CA GLY A 809 14.33 -20.81 35.94
C GLY A 809 14.37 -20.28 34.51
N LEU A 810 15.58 -20.06 33.99
CA LEU A 810 15.76 -19.69 32.58
C LEU A 810 15.26 -20.76 31.59
N CYS A 811 15.16 -22.02 32.01
CA CYS A 811 14.58 -23.12 31.24
C CYS A 811 13.04 -23.13 31.20
N GLY A 812 12.38 -22.11 31.76
CA GLY A 812 10.92 -22.05 31.83
C GLY A 812 10.34 -22.87 32.98
N ASN A 813 9.02 -23.10 32.94
CA ASN A 813 8.31 -23.78 34.04
C ASN A 813 7.84 -25.21 33.70
N TYR A 814 8.05 -25.64 32.44
CA TYR A 814 7.76 -26.98 31.93
C TYR A 814 6.29 -27.36 32.12
N ASN A 815 5.35 -26.50 31.74
CA ASN A 815 3.91 -26.74 31.85
C ASN A 815 3.22 -26.98 30.50
N GLY A 816 3.97 -26.97 29.40
CA GLY A 816 3.48 -27.09 28.02
C GLY A 816 3.01 -25.77 27.40
N ASN A 817 3.13 -24.64 28.10
CA ASN A 817 2.73 -23.32 27.64
C ASN A 817 3.94 -22.41 27.43
N ILE A 818 4.45 -22.42 26.21
CA ILE A 818 5.58 -21.58 25.77
C ILE A 818 5.43 -20.09 26.11
N LYS A 819 4.19 -19.57 26.17
CA LYS A 819 3.90 -18.14 26.38
C LYS A 819 4.14 -17.66 27.81
N ASP A 820 4.25 -18.56 28.78
CA ASP A 820 4.52 -18.22 30.18
C ASP A 820 5.93 -18.61 30.66
N ASP A 821 6.80 -19.04 29.73
CA ASP A 821 8.18 -19.40 30.04
C ASP A 821 9.00 -18.23 30.58
N TYR A 822 8.68 -16.99 30.20
CA TYR A 822 9.25 -15.78 30.78
C TYR A 822 8.64 -15.41 32.13
N GLN A 823 8.38 -16.41 32.97
CA GLN A 823 8.01 -16.21 34.35
C GLN A 823 9.23 -15.81 35.18
N THR A 824 9.20 -14.60 35.73
CA THR A 824 10.28 -14.10 36.59
C THR A 824 10.37 -14.87 37.90
N ARG A 825 11.48 -14.72 38.63
CA ARG A 825 11.63 -15.26 40.00
C ARG A 825 10.53 -14.78 40.97
N SER A 826 9.86 -13.66 40.67
CA SER A 826 8.71 -13.14 41.45
C SER A 826 7.35 -13.68 40.99
N LYS A 827 7.33 -14.67 40.09
CA LYS A 827 6.15 -15.39 39.55
C LYS A 827 5.23 -14.63 38.59
N TYR A 828 5.54 -13.39 38.23
CA TYR A 828 4.81 -12.74 37.14
C TYR A 828 5.49 -13.05 35.80
N VAL A 829 4.68 -13.17 34.75
CA VAL A 829 5.13 -13.39 33.37
C VAL A 829 5.42 -12.03 32.74
N THR A 830 6.58 -11.89 32.09
CA THR A 830 6.99 -10.67 31.39
C THR A 830 7.17 -10.94 29.90
N SER A 831 6.81 -9.99 29.04
CA SER A 831 7.16 -10.04 27.62
C SER A 831 8.59 -9.56 27.35
N ASN A 832 9.21 -8.86 28.31
CA ASN A 832 10.58 -8.39 28.20
C ASN A 832 11.57 -9.46 28.66
N GLN A 833 12.32 -10.01 27.70
CA GLN A 833 13.35 -11.03 27.92
C GLN A 833 14.43 -10.59 28.92
N LEU A 834 14.88 -9.32 28.89
CA LEU A 834 15.91 -8.84 29.81
C LEU A 834 15.40 -8.77 31.24
N VAL A 835 14.13 -8.39 31.45
CA VAL A 835 13.50 -8.41 32.79
C VAL A 835 13.44 -9.84 33.31
N PHE A 836 13.10 -10.82 32.45
CA PHE A 836 13.11 -12.23 32.80
C PHE A 836 14.50 -12.72 33.20
N VAL A 837 15.50 -12.53 32.33
CA VAL A 837 16.88 -12.98 32.58
C VAL A 837 17.46 -12.36 33.85
N ASN A 838 17.30 -11.03 34.02
CA ASN A 838 17.83 -10.33 35.19
C ASN A 838 17.18 -10.77 36.50
N SER A 839 15.94 -11.29 36.46
CA SER A 839 15.27 -11.83 37.65
C SER A 839 15.87 -13.15 38.15
N TRP A 840 16.62 -13.87 37.30
CA TRP A 840 17.18 -15.20 37.59
C TRP A 840 18.68 -15.19 37.92
N LYS A 841 19.26 -14.02 38.20
CA LYS A 841 20.63 -13.87 38.73
C LYS A 841 20.75 -14.47 40.13
N GLU A 842 21.84 -15.18 40.40
CA GLU A 842 22.11 -15.72 41.73
C GLU A 842 22.55 -14.64 42.72
N SER A 843 23.33 -13.65 42.26
CA SER A 843 23.81 -12.55 43.12
C SER A 843 23.19 -11.20 42.73
N PRO A 844 22.68 -10.42 43.71
CA PRO A 844 22.23 -9.06 43.46
C PRO A 844 23.38 -8.09 43.16
N THR A 845 24.64 -8.48 43.38
CA THR A 845 25.82 -7.66 43.04
C THR A 845 26.17 -7.71 41.55
N CYS A 846 25.56 -8.62 40.79
CA CYS A 846 25.75 -8.70 39.35
C CYS A 846 25.01 -7.57 38.65
N ASN A 847 25.67 -6.94 37.67
CA ASN A 847 25.05 -5.94 36.82
C ASN A 847 23.85 -6.53 36.06
N ASP A 848 22.90 -5.67 35.69
CA ASP A 848 21.82 -6.06 34.80
C ASP A 848 22.35 -6.27 33.38
N VAL A 849 21.85 -7.30 32.71
CA VAL A 849 22.03 -7.54 31.28
C VAL A 849 21.30 -6.44 30.52
N SER A 850 22.01 -5.74 29.64
CA SER A 850 21.50 -4.71 28.74
C SER A 850 21.59 -5.18 27.28
N PHE A 851 20.89 -4.50 26.37
CA PHE A 851 20.97 -4.79 24.94
C PHE A 851 22.41 -4.60 24.43
N VAL A 852 22.98 -5.63 23.81
CA VAL A 852 24.32 -5.61 23.21
C VAL A 852 24.19 -5.58 21.69
N VAL A 853 25.04 -4.80 21.05
CA VAL A 853 25.17 -4.76 19.58
C VAL A 853 25.49 -6.17 19.07
N SER A 854 24.81 -6.62 18.01
CA SER A 854 25.05 -7.93 17.42
C SER A 854 26.56 -8.15 17.17
N PRO A 855 27.14 -9.30 17.56
CA PRO A 855 28.56 -9.58 17.34
C PRO A 855 28.99 -9.45 15.89
N CYS A 856 28.11 -9.75 14.93
CA CYS A 856 28.42 -9.55 13.50
C CYS A 856 28.41 -8.07 13.07
N ASP A 857 27.73 -7.20 13.80
CA ASP A 857 27.76 -5.75 13.56
C ASP A 857 29.00 -5.11 14.22
N ALA A 858 29.44 -5.66 15.36
CA ALA A 858 30.71 -5.29 16.00
C ALA A 858 31.93 -5.82 15.23
N ASN A 859 31.82 -7.00 14.61
CA ASN A 859 32.84 -7.64 13.78
C ASN A 859 32.38 -7.87 12.31
N PRO A 860 32.10 -6.81 11.50
CA PRO A 860 31.56 -6.97 10.15
C PRO A 860 32.42 -7.80 9.19
N HIS A 861 33.74 -7.79 9.41
CA HIS A 861 34.70 -8.54 8.60
C HIS A 861 34.54 -10.06 8.76
N ARG A 862 33.95 -10.55 9.86
CA ARG A 862 33.73 -11.98 10.12
C ARG A 862 32.40 -12.49 9.57
N LYS A 863 31.43 -11.59 9.36
CA LYS A 863 30.06 -11.93 8.94
C LYS A 863 30.01 -12.78 7.67
N ALA A 864 30.84 -12.50 6.67
CA ALA A 864 30.88 -13.25 5.42
C ALA A 864 31.36 -14.70 5.62
N TRP A 865 32.41 -14.88 6.43
CA TRP A 865 32.90 -16.21 6.79
C TRP A 865 31.88 -16.97 7.64
N ALA A 866 31.32 -16.33 8.67
CA ALA A 866 30.31 -16.92 9.56
C ALA A 866 29.07 -17.40 8.77
N THR A 867 28.52 -16.54 7.91
CA THR A 867 27.36 -16.87 7.05
C THR A 867 27.67 -18.04 6.12
N SER A 868 28.85 -18.05 5.50
CA SER A 868 29.26 -19.13 4.61
C SER A 868 29.41 -20.46 5.37
N SER A 869 30.09 -20.46 6.51
CA SER A 869 30.38 -21.67 7.28
C SER A 869 29.11 -22.26 7.92
N CYS A 870 28.21 -21.42 8.42
CA CYS A 870 26.93 -21.85 9.00
C CYS A 870 25.88 -22.30 7.97
N SER A 871 26.10 -22.00 6.68
CA SER A 871 25.16 -22.38 5.61
C SER A 871 24.94 -23.88 5.48
N ILE A 872 25.81 -24.72 6.08
CA ILE A 872 25.62 -26.16 6.17
C ILE A 872 24.26 -26.53 6.77
N ILE A 873 23.77 -25.78 7.78
CA ILE A 873 22.47 -25.99 8.45
C ILE A 873 21.31 -25.88 7.44
N THR A 874 21.45 -24.97 6.47
CA THR A 874 20.48 -24.75 5.39
C THR A 874 20.78 -25.55 4.12
N SER A 875 21.88 -26.30 4.09
CA SER A 875 22.33 -27.05 2.91
C SER A 875 21.59 -28.39 2.74
N PRO A 876 21.75 -29.06 1.57
CA PRO A 876 21.19 -30.39 1.35
C PRO A 876 21.61 -31.45 2.38
N THR A 877 22.74 -31.29 3.07
CA THR A 877 23.18 -32.20 4.14
C THR A 877 22.12 -32.36 5.23
N PHE A 878 21.41 -31.30 5.56
CA PHE A 878 20.36 -31.30 6.58
C PHE A 878 18.94 -31.33 6.01
N ALA A 879 18.76 -31.55 4.69
CA ALA A 879 17.45 -31.46 4.04
C ALA A 879 16.37 -32.34 4.70
N ALA A 880 16.70 -33.57 5.09
CA ALA A 880 15.77 -34.47 5.78
C ALA A 880 15.32 -33.91 7.13
N CYS A 881 16.22 -33.22 7.85
CA CYS A 881 15.93 -32.62 9.14
C CYS A 881 15.14 -31.31 9.02
N GLN A 882 15.36 -30.51 7.97
CA GLN A 882 14.65 -29.24 7.74
C GLN A 882 13.13 -29.41 7.64
N HIS A 883 12.65 -30.62 7.32
CA HIS A 883 11.22 -30.95 7.30
C HIS A 883 10.62 -31.21 8.69
N VAL A 884 11.44 -31.49 9.70
CA VAL A 884 11.00 -31.87 11.06
C VAL A 884 11.50 -30.92 12.16
N VAL A 885 12.59 -30.19 11.91
CA VAL A 885 13.14 -29.17 12.81
C VAL A 885 13.42 -27.90 12.01
N SER A 886 12.92 -26.76 12.49
CA SER A 886 13.18 -25.46 11.85
C SER A 886 14.67 -25.09 11.95
N SER A 887 15.26 -24.73 10.81
CA SER A 887 16.68 -24.40 10.68
C SER A 887 17.01 -22.93 10.94
N THR A 888 16.02 -22.03 10.88
CA THR A 888 16.24 -20.57 10.88
C THR A 888 16.93 -20.09 12.15
N SER A 889 16.42 -20.44 13.33
CA SER A 889 17.00 -19.96 14.60
C SER A 889 18.39 -20.55 14.88
N TYR A 890 18.64 -21.80 14.49
CA TYR A 890 19.97 -22.42 14.61
C TYR A 890 20.98 -21.84 13.63
N PHE A 891 20.56 -21.49 12.42
CA PHE A 891 21.41 -20.80 11.45
C PHE A 891 21.80 -19.41 11.97
N GLU A 892 20.83 -18.64 12.46
CA GLU A 892 21.08 -17.31 13.03
C GLU A 892 21.99 -17.38 14.27
N ALA A 893 21.75 -18.33 15.17
CA ALA A 893 22.60 -18.59 16.34
C ALA A 893 24.03 -18.94 15.92
N CYS A 894 24.20 -19.85 14.96
CA CYS A 894 25.52 -20.22 14.44
C CYS A 894 26.27 -19.01 13.87
N VAL A 895 25.59 -18.16 13.08
CA VAL A 895 26.21 -16.96 12.49
C VAL A 895 26.61 -15.97 13.58
N ASN A 896 25.76 -15.82 14.60
CA ASN A 896 26.02 -14.96 15.75
C ASN A 896 27.27 -15.43 16.52
N ASP A 897 27.29 -16.70 16.95
CA ASP A 897 28.40 -17.31 17.69
C ASP A 897 29.71 -17.28 16.89
N ALA A 898 29.65 -17.57 15.59
CA ALA A 898 30.82 -17.51 14.71
C ALA A 898 31.37 -16.07 14.56
N CYS A 899 30.55 -15.04 14.69
CA CYS A 899 31.01 -13.65 14.74
C CYS A 899 31.55 -13.23 16.11
N GLY A 900 31.00 -13.78 17.20
CA GLY A 900 31.35 -13.47 18.59
C GLY A 900 32.66 -14.09 19.09
N CYS A 901 33.00 -15.29 18.65
CA CYS A 901 34.24 -15.99 19.05
C CYS A 901 35.49 -15.44 18.36
N ASP A 902 35.94 -14.23 18.72
CA ASP A 902 37.01 -13.47 18.02
C ASP A 902 38.41 -13.54 18.67
N SER A 903 38.51 -14.13 19.86
CA SER A 903 39.77 -14.31 20.61
C SER A 903 40.50 -15.64 20.35
N GLY A 904 40.08 -16.39 19.32
CA GLY A 904 40.62 -17.68 18.91
C GLY A 904 39.74 -18.87 19.33
N GLY A 905 39.52 -19.82 18.41
CA GLY A 905 38.54 -20.91 18.58
C GLY A 905 37.33 -20.83 17.65
N ASP A 906 37.39 -19.98 16.62
CA ASP A 906 36.32 -19.65 15.66
C ASP A 906 35.59 -20.89 15.11
N CYS A 907 36.36 -21.94 14.77
CA CYS A 907 35.79 -23.19 14.28
C CYS A 907 35.01 -23.94 15.37
N THR A 908 35.44 -23.88 16.64
CA THR A 908 34.81 -24.58 17.76
C THR A 908 33.40 -24.07 18.02
N CYS A 909 33.21 -22.75 18.11
CA CYS A 909 31.89 -22.16 18.38
C CYS A 909 30.89 -22.45 17.26
N MET A 910 31.33 -22.34 16.00
CA MET A 910 30.52 -22.75 14.85
C MET A 910 30.20 -24.25 14.90
N CYS A 911 31.17 -25.12 15.21
CA CYS A 911 30.92 -26.56 15.28
C CYS A 911 29.94 -26.92 16.40
N ASP A 912 29.99 -26.23 17.54
CA ASP A 912 29.07 -26.43 18.67
C ASP A 912 27.64 -26.02 18.30
N ALA A 913 27.46 -24.89 17.61
CA ALA A 913 26.15 -24.48 17.12
C ALA A 913 25.56 -25.47 16.09
N VAL A 914 26.38 -25.97 15.15
CA VAL A 914 25.95 -26.99 14.17
C VAL A 914 25.65 -28.33 14.88
N GLN A 915 26.45 -28.71 15.87
CA GLN A 915 26.22 -29.91 16.68
C GLN A 915 24.89 -29.85 17.45
N ALA A 916 24.52 -28.67 17.98
CA ALA A 916 23.23 -28.47 18.63
C ALA A 916 22.06 -28.74 17.67
N TYR A 917 22.15 -28.27 16.43
CA TYR A 917 21.13 -28.55 15.41
C TYR A 917 21.10 -30.04 15.02
N ALA A 918 22.26 -30.67 14.80
CA ALA A 918 22.35 -32.11 14.54
C ALA A 918 21.75 -32.96 15.68
N LYS A 919 21.96 -32.55 16.93
CA LYS A 919 21.36 -33.20 18.10
C LYS A 919 19.83 -33.01 18.14
N ALA A 920 19.33 -31.84 17.75
CA ALA A 920 17.89 -31.60 17.61
C ALA A 920 17.27 -32.48 16.51
N CYS A 921 17.95 -32.64 15.36
CA CYS A 921 17.55 -33.56 14.31
C CYS A 921 17.45 -35.00 14.81
N LEU A 922 18.49 -35.45 15.55
CA LEU A 922 18.52 -36.79 16.10
C LEU A 922 17.40 -37.03 17.12
N ALA A 923 17.09 -36.03 17.94
CA ALA A 923 15.95 -36.08 18.86
C ALA A 923 14.60 -36.16 18.12
N ALA A 924 14.49 -35.54 16.94
CA ALA A 924 13.34 -35.65 16.04
C ALA A 924 13.34 -36.94 15.18
N GLY A 925 14.25 -37.89 15.44
CA GLY A 925 14.31 -39.17 14.75
C GLY A 925 15.12 -39.16 13.45
N VAL A 926 15.82 -38.08 13.12
CA VAL A 926 16.61 -37.95 11.89
C VAL A 926 18.11 -37.93 12.22
N CYS A 927 18.80 -39.01 11.89
CA CYS A 927 20.25 -39.07 12.00
C CYS A 927 20.92 -38.39 10.80
N VAL A 928 21.72 -37.36 11.04
CA VAL A 928 22.41 -36.60 9.99
C VAL A 928 23.92 -36.79 10.13
N ASP A 929 24.56 -37.30 9.08
CA ASP A 929 26.03 -37.37 9.00
C ASP A 929 26.57 -36.07 8.41
N TRP A 930 26.96 -35.14 9.28
CA TRP A 930 27.27 -33.76 8.90
C TRP A 930 28.77 -33.40 8.97
N ARG A 931 29.57 -34.20 9.67
CA ARG A 931 31.01 -33.94 9.82
C ARG A 931 31.79 -34.48 8.63
N THR A 932 32.84 -33.76 8.26
CA THR A 932 33.76 -34.20 7.21
C THR A 932 35.20 -33.93 7.64
N PRO A 933 36.22 -34.50 6.97
CA PRO A 933 37.62 -34.20 7.27
C PRO A 933 37.96 -32.70 7.22
N ASP A 934 37.26 -31.93 6.38
CA ASP A 934 37.47 -30.49 6.19
C ASP A 934 36.47 -29.61 6.97
N PHE A 935 35.46 -30.22 7.59
CA PHE A 935 34.39 -29.51 8.32
C PHE A 935 34.09 -30.19 9.65
N CYS A 936 34.55 -29.56 10.74
CA CYS A 936 34.40 -30.05 12.12
C CYS A 936 34.87 -31.51 12.33
N PRO A 937 36.12 -31.86 11.99
CA PRO A 937 36.60 -33.24 12.04
C PRO A 937 36.64 -33.83 13.45
N VAL A 938 36.46 -35.15 13.56
CA VAL A 938 36.58 -35.92 14.81
C VAL A 938 37.56 -37.08 14.60
N TYR A 939 38.49 -37.25 15.54
CA TYR A 939 39.61 -38.21 15.46
C TYR A 939 39.37 -39.47 16.31
N CYS A 940 38.42 -40.32 15.92
CA CYS A 940 38.11 -41.55 16.66
C CYS A 940 39.15 -42.67 16.47
N ASP A 941 39.91 -42.62 15.37
CA ASP A 941 41.01 -43.52 15.04
C ASP A 941 42.17 -43.46 16.04
N TYR A 942 42.35 -42.33 16.72
CA TYR A 942 43.29 -42.19 17.84
C TYR A 942 43.10 -43.30 18.89
N MET A 943 41.85 -43.69 19.17
CA MET A 943 41.51 -44.73 20.16
C MET A 943 41.88 -46.16 19.72
N ASN A 944 42.16 -46.38 18.44
CA ASN A 944 42.63 -47.67 17.92
C ASN A 944 44.15 -47.82 18.02
N THR A 945 44.87 -46.70 18.08
CA THR A 945 46.34 -46.66 18.05
C THR A 945 46.96 -46.29 19.39
N HIS A 946 46.17 -45.83 20.37
CA HIS A 946 46.64 -45.35 21.66
C HIS A 946 45.83 -45.94 22.82
N VAL A 947 46.47 -46.75 23.67
CA VAL A 947 45.82 -47.39 24.84
C VAL A 947 46.11 -46.56 26.10
N GLN A 948 45.09 -46.35 26.91
CA GLN A 948 45.19 -45.60 28.17
C GLN A 948 45.93 -46.43 29.25
N THR A 949 47.04 -45.90 29.77
CA THR A 949 47.82 -46.44 30.89
C THR A 949 47.73 -45.50 32.10
N SER A 950 48.27 -45.91 33.25
CA SER A 950 48.25 -45.10 34.49
C SER A 950 49.05 -43.79 34.39
N THR A 951 49.87 -43.60 33.35
CA THR A 951 50.71 -42.41 33.14
C THR A 951 50.39 -41.64 31.85
N GLY A 952 49.37 -42.05 31.09
CA GLY A 952 48.99 -41.37 29.84
C GLY A 952 48.46 -42.34 28.77
N TYR A 953 48.73 -42.05 27.50
CA TYR A 953 48.39 -42.92 26.38
C TYR A 953 49.67 -43.48 25.76
N GLU A 954 49.75 -44.80 25.58
CA GLU A 954 50.86 -45.45 24.89
C GLU A 954 50.45 -45.89 23.48
N TYR A 955 51.32 -45.64 22.50
CA TYR A 955 51.09 -46.06 21.12
C TYR A 955 51.19 -47.58 20.99
N THR A 956 50.17 -48.19 20.42
CA THR A 956 50.12 -49.62 20.06
C THR A 956 49.74 -49.75 18.59
N PRO A 957 50.49 -50.49 17.76
CA PRO A 957 50.14 -50.72 16.36
C PRO A 957 48.75 -51.39 16.27
N ASP A 958 47.83 -50.74 15.56
CA ASP A 958 46.44 -51.20 15.42
C ASP A 958 46.38 -52.54 14.66
N VAL A 959 45.62 -53.49 15.18
CA VAL A 959 45.38 -54.79 14.55
C VAL A 959 43.91 -54.93 14.10
N ASN A 960 42.96 -54.15 14.64
CA ASN A 960 41.53 -54.43 14.50
C ASN A 960 40.58 -53.23 14.28
N CYS A 961 41.03 -51.97 14.20
CA CYS A 961 40.22 -50.75 13.87
C CYS A 961 38.81 -50.77 14.48
N THR A 962 38.73 -50.87 15.81
CA THR A 962 37.47 -51.14 16.53
C THR A 962 36.62 -49.91 16.80
N TRP A 963 37.22 -48.73 16.95
CA TRP A 963 36.53 -47.47 17.23
C TRP A 963 36.22 -46.72 15.94
N HIS A 964 34.97 -46.30 15.79
CA HIS A 964 34.45 -45.56 14.65
C HIS A 964 33.69 -44.32 15.12
N TYR A 965 33.78 -43.24 14.36
CA TYR A 965 32.85 -42.13 14.49
C TYR A 965 31.46 -42.59 14.03
N GLN A 966 30.43 -42.27 14.79
CA GLN A 966 29.05 -42.44 14.37
C GLN A 966 28.24 -41.17 14.68
N PRO A 967 27.50 -40.61 13.70
CA PRO A 967 26.60 -39.47 13.92
C PRO A 967 25.48 -39.81 14.90
N CYS A 968 25.11 -41.09 14.99
CA CYS A 968 24.17 -41.65 15.94
C CYS A 968 24.34 -43.18 16.02
N GLN A 969 23.83 -43.81 17.08
CA GLN A 969 23.65 -45.26 17.15
C GLN A 969 22.43 -45.69 16.32
N CYS A 970 22.51 -46.83 15.63
CA CYS A 970 21.44 -47.35 14.77
C CYS A 970 20.90 -46.34 13.74
N PRO A 971 21.74 -45.81 12.83
CA PRO A 971 21.38 -44.73 11.89
C PRO A 971 20.20 -45.05 10.96
N PHE A 972 19.90 -46.32 10.71
CA PHE A 972 18.79 -46.74 9.86
C PHE A 972 17.48 -46.96 10.61
N ASP A 973 17.52 -47.03 11.94
CA ASP A 973 16.36 -47.14 12.83
C ASP A 973 16.76 -46.59 14.21
N VAL A 974 16.75 -45.26 14.34
CA VAL A 974 17.23 -44.58 15.55
C VAL A 974 16.41 -44.93 16.80
N GLN A 975 15.18 -45.42 16.62
CA GLN A 975 14.32 -45.91 17.71
C GLN A 975 14.71 -47.30 18.21
N ALA A 976 15.51 -48.06 17.45
CA ALA A 976 16.03 -49.35 17.89
C ALA A 976 17.10 -49.23 18.99
N TYR A 977 17.62 -48.02 19.25
CA TYR A 977 18.57 -47.77 20.33
C TYR A 977 17.83 -47.44 21.65
N PRO A 978 17.97 -48.27 22.71
CA PRO A 978 17.15 -48.15 23.92
C PRO A 978 17.64 -47.08 24.91
N TYR A 979 18.77 -46.43 24.65
CA TYR A 979 19.37 -45.42 25.52
C TYR A 979 19.35 -44.03 24.85
N GLN A 980 19.83 -43.00 25.55
CA GLN A 980 19.93 -41.66 25.00
C GLN A 980 20.92 -41.62 23.83
N ASN A 981 20.42 -41.40 22.61
CA ASN A 981 21.24 -41.41 21.38
C ASN A 981 21.96 -40.06 21.19
N PHE A 982 23.27 -40.10 20.94
CA PHE A 982 24.09 -38.93 20.65
C PHE A 982 25.31 -39.31 19.82
N GLU A 983 25.88 -38.32 19.15
CA GLU A 983 27.07 -38.46 18.32
C GLU A 983 28.31 -38.81 19.15
N GLY A 984 29.23 -39.61 18.61
CA GLY A 984 30.44 -39.97 19.34
C GLY A 984 31.33 -40.99 18.63
N CYS A 985 32.38 -41.39 19.34
CA CYS A 985 33.21 -42.53 18.96
C CYS A 985 32.68 -43.79 19.66
N TYR A 986 32.48 -44.88 18.90
CA TYR A 986 31.89 -46.12 19.41
C TYR A 986 32.62 -47.34 18.87
N LYS A 987 32.58 -48.46 19.62
CA LYS A 987 33.28 -49.72 19.26
C LYS A 987 32.54 -50.59 18.24
N CYS A 988 31.35 -50.20 17.83
CA CYS A 988 30.45 -51.01 17.00
C CYS A 988 30.26 -50.35 15.62
N GLY A 989 30.11 -51.15 14.57
CA GLY A 989 29.76 -50.67 13.23
C GLY A 989 28.28 -50.25 13.13
N PRO A 990 27.84 -49.61 12.02
CA PRO A 990 26.52 -48.96 11.90
C PRO A 990 25.30 -49.90 12.04
N GLU A 991 25.46 -51.20 11.82
CA GLU A 991 24.40 -52.20 11.96
C GLU A 991 24.24 -52.71 13.42
N ASN A 992 25.12 -52.30 14.32
CA ASN A 992 25.13 -52.71 15.72
C ASN A 992 25.26 -51.48 16.62
N TYR A 993 24.72 -51.54 17.83
CA TYR A 993 24.98 -50.55 18.87
C TYR A 993 25.77 -51.15 20.02
N PHE A 994 26.51 -50.32 20.74
CA PHE A 994 27.23 -50.73 21.94
C PHE A 994 26.29 -50.72 23.15
N ASP A 995 26.10 -51.86 23.81
CA ASP A 995 25.37 -51.96 25.08
C ASP A 995 26.36 -51.76 26.25
N PRO A 996 26.34 -50.60 26.94
CA PRO A 996 27.30 -50.31 28.01
C PRO A 996 27.13 -51.19 29.24
N GLU A 997 25.94 -51.79 29.45
CA GLU A 997 25.70 -52.67 30.60
C GLU A 997 26.25 -54.08 30.37
N LYS A 998 26.21 -54.55 29.11
CA LYS A 998 26.76 -55.87 28.71
C LYS A 998 28.18 -55.80 28.18
N ASN A 999 28.69 -54.60 27.89
CA ASN A 999 30.01 -54.36 27.30
C ASN A 999 30.23 -55.11 25.97
N THR A 1000 29.18 -55.21 25.14
CA THR A 1000 29.18 -55.94 23.86
C THR A 1000 28.35 -55.22 22.79
N CYS A 1001 28.69 -55.41 21.51
CA CYS A 1001 27.88 -54.93 20.39
C CYS A 1001 26.63 -55.81 20.19
N LEU A 1002 25.45 -55.18 20.13
CA LEU A 1002 24.17 -55.82 19.84
C LEU A 1002 23.62 -55.32 18.50
N PRO A 1003 22.92 -56.15 17.71
CA PRO A 1003 22.33 -55.72 16.45
C PRO A 1003 21.21 -54.70 16.69
N CYS A 1004 21.11 -53.70 15.82
CA CYS A 1004 19.95 -52.83 15.75
C CYS A 1004 18.73 -53.67 15.32
N GLY A 1005 17.72 -53.81 16.18
CA GLY A 1005 16.62 -54.73 15.95
C GLY A 1005 15.74 -54.34 14.76
N LYS A 1006 15.32 -55.31 13.93
CA LYS A 1006 14.24 -55.09 12.94
C LYS A 1006 12.90 -55.07 13.66
N SER A 1007 12.30 -53.90 13.82
CA SER A 1007 10.89 -53.78 14.21
C SER A 1007 9.99 -54.45 13.16
N VAL A 1008 9.36 -55.56 13.53
CA VAL A 1008 8.26 -56.20 12.81
C VAL A 1008 6.98 -55.50 13.26
N LEU A 1009 6.50 -54.54 12.47
CA LEU A 1009 5.14 -54.01 12.61
C LEU A 1009 4.15 -55.11 12.19
N ASN A 1010 3.55 -55.79 13.17
CA ASN A 1010 2.27 -56.47 12.98
C ASN A 1010 1.15 -55.45 13.24
N ILE A 1011 0.54 -55.01 12.14
CA ILE A 1011 -0.81 -54.44 11.91
C ILE A 1011 -1.40 -53.58 13.04
#